data_AF-A0AAV8QVP3-F1
#
_entry.id   AF-A0AAV8QVP3-F1
#
_cell.length_a   1.000
_cell.length_b   1.000
_cell.length_c   1.000
_cell.angle_alpha   90.00
_cell.angle_beta   90.00
_cell.angle_gamma   90.00
#
_symmetry.space_group_name_H-M   'P 1'
#
loop_
_entity.id
_entity.type
_entity.pdbx_description
1 polymer ?
#
loop_
_entity_poly.entity_id
_entity_poly.type
_entity_poly.pdbx_seq_one_letter_code
_entity_poly.pdbx_strand_id
1 'polypeptide(L)'
;MGSSTCFGFGVSEELEKDRKFNYFWVRCAKLICVTLFAVHFAGCFFYFIAARYHDPSRTWIGASIPDFHVQSLWIRYVTALYWSITSLSTVGYGDLNAKNTWEMAFVIAYKLFNLGLTSYLIGNMTNLVVHGTSRTRKYRDTIQAATGFAQRNQLPDRLQNQMISHLSLKFRIDSEGLDQQETLDALPKAIRSSISHYLFYPIVAKVYLFRGVSNDTLFQLVSEMKAEYFPPREDVILQNEAPTDLYIVVTGIMDLIDHKSGAEQVCRVEKTGDVAGEIGILCCRPQTFTARTRSLCQLLRLNRTTFLSIVQSNVGDATTIVNNLLQVLTLCFIGKDILFVDLSVLISCSVVLVKYLKEQEDPVMMRVLREIEKMLAQGRLDLPLTLCFAVTRGDDLLLHQLLRRGLDPNESDSNGHPALHIAASKGIDNCVHLLLDYGADPNSQDSEGSVPLWEAMVGKHGDVVKLLIENGATLSSGDMGLFASTAAEQNSLELLEDIIRCGGDVTVPKRDGSTALHVAVCEGNAQVVNFLLEQGADMDKPDCYGCTPRNLADQKGHAMIKALFEAKRAQNITCMSVSTPVSDLVGRRSGEPAIPLPQLTVGNSTGEGSDPMRKTNFHNSLLGIISAAHVNRQSEGGILSSVGVPRSAAVLGGSSGHNAFLRVTISCPEKANSARRLVPLPCSLRELLDIGRDKFGFLPTKVLAEGGAEIDDVKVIRDGDHLVLVSDAWTGEGSSKQDGA
;
A
#
# COMPACT_ATOMS: atom_id res chain seq x y z
N MET A 1 -52.01 46.24 16.11
CA MET A 1 -51.17 45.57 17.14
C MET A 1 -50.28 44.50 16.50
N GLY A 2 -49.37 44.90 15.60
CA GLY A 2 -48.58 43.95 14.79
C GLY A 2 -47.06 44.18 14.78
N SER A 3 -46.54 45.10 15.62
CA SER A 3 -45.13 45.51 15.57
C SER A 3 -44.28 45.07 16.77
N SER A 4 -44.88 44.69 17.90
CA SER A 4 -44.12 44.33 19.12
C SER A 4 -43.78 42.84 19.23
N THR A 5 -44.48 41.95 18.52
CA THR A 5 -44.15 40.52 18.49
C THR A 5 -42.99 40.22 17.55
N CYS A 6 -42.80 40.98 16.45
CA CYS A 6 -41.69 40.77 15.52
C CYS A 6 -40.30 41.05 16.14
N PHE A 7 -40.19 41.95 17.12
CA PHE A 7 -38.90 42.28 17.75
C PHE A 7 -38.33 41.13 18.59
N GLY A 8 -39.18 40.35 19.28
CA GLY A 8 -38.74 39.20 20.06
C GLY A 8 -38.37 37.97 19.22
N PHE A 9 -39.08 37.76 18.11
CA PHE A 9 -38.78 36.66 17.18
C PHE A 9 -37.51 36.91 16.37
N GLY A 10 -37.26 38.15 15.93
CA GLY A 10 -36.05 38.52 15.19
C GLY A 10 -34.77 38.38 16.02
N VAL A 11 -34.78 38.87 17.26
CA VAL A 11 -33.63 38.76 18.18
C VAL A 11 -33.33 37.29 18.52
N SER A 12 -34.36 36.48 18.74
CA SER A 12 -34.17 35.04 18.97
C SER A 12 -33.54 34.34 17.76
N GLU A 13 -33.85 34.77 16.54
CA GLU A 13 -33.29 34.17 15.33
C GLU A 13 -31.83 34.57 15.11
N GLU A 14 -31.46 35.81 15.43
CA GLU A 14 -30.06 36.27 15.42
C GLU A 14 -29.24 35.54 16.50
N LEU A 15 -29.79 35.37 17.70
CA LEU A 15 -29.14 34.64 18.79
C LEU A 15 -28.99 33.14 18.52
N GLU A 16 -29.91 32.54 17.76
CA GLU A 16 -29.78 31.13 17.33
C GLU A 16 -28.64 30.93 16.31
N LYS A 17 -28.30 31.96 15.52
CA LYS A 17 -27.23 31.92 14.51
C LYS A 17 -25.87 32.32 15.09
N ASP A 18 -25.84 33.07 16.19
CA ASP A 18 -24.59 33.48 16.83
C ASP A 18 -23.94 32.30 17.56
N ARG A 19 -22.70 31.97 17.14
CA ARG A 19 -21.88 30.89 17.71
C ARG A 19 -21.55 31.09 19.20
N LYS A 20 -21.63 32.33 19.72
CA LYS A 20 -21.33 32.61 21.13
C LYS A 20 -22.41 32.09 22.08
N PHE A 21 -23.62 31.82 21.59
CA PHE A 21 -24.72 31.34 22.40
C PHE A 21 -24.96 29.85 22.18
N ASN A 22 -25.32 29.15 23.27
CA ASN A 22 -25.69 27.75 23.17
C ASN A 22 -27.10 27.63 22.57
N TYR A 23 -27.18 27.07 21.37
CA TYR A 23 -28.42 26.80 20.63
C TYR A 23 -29.52 26.17 21.49
N PHE A 24 -29.16 25.20 22.35
CA PHE A 24 -30.12 24.50 23.21
C PHE A 24 -30.86 25.46 24.14
N TRP A 25 -30.11 26.34 24.81
CA TRP A 25 -30.66 27.26 25.80
C TRP A 25 -31.49 28.37 25.14
N VAL A 26 -31.05 28.90 24.00
CA VAL A 26 -31.80 29.92 23.25
C VAL A 26 -33.16 29.38 22.81
N ARG A 27 -33.21 28.15 22.26
CA ARG A 27 -34.46 27.53 21.81
C ARG A 27 -35.39 27.18 22.97
N CYS A 28 -34.86 26.69 24.09
CA CYS A 28 -35.65 26.47 25.31
C CYS A 28 -36.24 27.78 25.87
N ALA A 29 -35.42 28.84 25.97
CA ALA A 29 -35.86 30.15 26.44
C ALA A 29 -37.00 30.71 25.58
N LYS A 30 -36.87 30.61 24.24
CA LYS A 30 -37.92 31.01 23.29
C LYS A 30 -39.25 30.29 23.55
N LEU A 31 -39.22 28.97 23.73
CA LEU A 31 -40.42 28.17 23.97
C LEU A 31 -41.07 28.51 25.33
N ILE A 32 -40.25 28.75 26.36
CA ILE A 32 -40.73 29.20 27.67
C ILE A 32 -41.38 30.59 27.55
N CYS A 33 -40.75 31.54 26.85
CA CYS A 33 -41.32 32.86 26.65
C CYS A 33 -42.66 32.82 25.91
N VAL A 34 -42.77 32.02 24.83
CA VAL A 34 -44.03 31.86 24.07
C VAL A 34 -45.14 31.27 24.94
N THR A 35 -44.83 30.25 25.74
CA THR A 35 -45.82 29.65 26.65
C THR A 35 -46.25 30.59 27.76
N LEU A 36 -45.33 31.27 28.43
CA LEU A 36 -45.65 32.26 29.46
C LEU A 36 -46.53 33.39 28.90
N PHE A 37 -46.21 33.88 27.70
CA PHE A 37 -47.03 34.89 27.03
C PHE A 37 -48.44 34.38 26.71
N ALA A 38 -48.58 33.15 26.22
CA ALA A 38 -49.88 32.54 25.94
C ALA A 38 -50.73 32.38 27.21
N VAL A 39 -50.13 31.91 28.32
CA VAL A 39 -50.83 31.78 29.61
C VAL A 39 -51.28 33.14 30.12
N HIS A 40 -50.40 34.14 30.08
CA HIS A 40 -50.70 35.50 30.52
C HIS A 40 -51.83 36.13 29.70
N PHE A 41 -51.72 36.07 28.36
CA PHE A 41 -52.72 36.64 27.46
C PHE A 41 -54.09 36.01 27.66
N ALA A 42 -54.17 34.68 27.71
CA ALA A 42 -55.43 33.98 27.92
C ALA A 42 -56.03 34.26 29.31
N GLY A 43 -55.22 34.29 30.37
CA GLY A 43 -55.67 34.63 31.73
C GLY A 43 -56.27 36.05 31.81
N CYS A 44 -55.59 37.04 31.24
CA CYS A 44 -56.10 38.41 31.16
C CYS A 44 -57.40 38.49 30.33
N PHE A 45 -57.50 37.73 29.24
CA PHE A 45 -58.70 37.71 28.39
C PHE A 45 -59.89 37.01 29.07
N PHE A 46 -59.65 35.91 29.81
CA PHE A 46 -60.65 35.25 30.65
C PHE A 46 -61.22 36.19 31.70
N TYR A 47 -60.37 36.97 32.38
CA TYR A 47 -60.81 37.98 33.33
C TYR A 47 -61.58 39.13 32.64
N PHE A 48 -61.12 39.56 31.47
CA PHE A 48 -61.77 40.63 30.69
C PHE A 48 -63.19 40.27 30.26
N ILE A 49 -63.43 39.04 29.79
CA ILE A 49 -64.77 38.56 29.45
C ILE A 49 -65.68 38.57 30.69
N ALA A 50 -65.18 38.04 31.82
CA ALA A 50 -65.96 38.00 33.06
C ALA A 50 -66.27 39.41 33.60
N ALA A 51 -65.31 40.33 33.57
CA ALA A 51 -65.46 41.68 34.09
C ALA A 51 -66.42 42.57 33.25
N ARG A 52 -66.67 42.23 31.98
CA ARG A 52 -67.58 42.96 31.08
C ARG A 52 -68.96 42.32 30.96
N TYR A 53 -69.18 41.16 31.57
CA TYR A 53 -70.46 40.48 31.51
C TYR A 53 -71.49 41.17 32.43
N HIS A 54 -72.76 41.19 32.02
CA HIS A 54 -73.80 41.95 32.72
C HIS A 54 -74.12 41.40 34.12
N ASP A 55 -74.09 40.07 34.29
CA ASP A 55 -74.37 39.39 35.56
C ASP A 55 -73.09 38.78 36.16
N PRO A 56 -72.49 39.38 37.20
CA PRO A 56 -71.23 38.92 37.77
C PRO A 56 -71.29 37.47 38.28
N SER A 57 -72.42 37.05 38.85
CA SER A 57 -72.64 35.70 39.39
C SER A 57 -72.66 34.58 38.34
N ARG A 58 -72.87 34.93 37.05
CA ARG A 58 -72.91 33.99 35.92
C ARG A 58 -71.61 33.98 35.13
N THR A 59 -70.47 34.14 35.81
CA THR A 59 -69.13 34.06 35.24
C THR A 59 -68.31 33.00 35.95
N TRP A 60 -67.21 32.55 35.32
CA TRP A 60 -66.31 31.54 35.90
C TRP A 60 -65.73 31.96 37.26
N ILE A 61 -65.39 33.25 37.43
CA ILE A 61 -64.81 33.79 38.66
C ILE A 61 -65.89 34.21 39.66
N GLY A 62 -67.01 34.77 39.21
CA GLY A 62 -68.09 35.20 40.10
C GLY A 62 -68.86 34.04 40.75
N ALA A 63 -68.86 32.86 40.12
CA ALA A 63 -69.42 31.64 40.71
C ALA A 63 -68.59 31.11 41.88
N SER A 64 -67.29 31.40 41.92
CA SER A 64 -66.39 31.00 43.02
C SER A 64 -66.16 32.13 44.03
N ILE A 65 -66.09 33.38 43.56
CA ILE A 65 -65.85 34.58 44.35
C ILE A 65 -66.95 35.62 44.01
N PRO A 66 -68.04 35.69 44.80
CA PRO A 66 -69.19 36.54 44.50
C PRO A 66 -68.86 38.02 44.29
N ASP A 67 -67.94 38.59 45.09
CA ASP A 67 -67.54 40.01 45.03
C ASP A 67 -66.12 40.21 44.48
N PHE A 68 -65.78 39.52 43.39
CA PHE A 68 -64.42 39.58 42.82
C PHE A 68 -63.99 40.98 42.37
N HIS A 69 -64.93 41.91 42.12
CA HIS A 69 -64.66 43.30 41.77
C HIS A 69 -64.08 44.15 42.92
N VAL A 70 -64.18 43.69 44.17
CA VAL A 70 -63.63 44.39 45.36
C VAL A 70 -62.28 43.80 45.80
N GLN A 71 -61.94 42.59 45.34
CA GLN A 71 -60.72 41.89 45.70
C GLN A 71 -59.44 42.58 45.20
N SER A 72 -58.28 42.32 45.78
CA SER A 72 -57.03 42.90 45.27
C SER A 72 -56.74 42.44 43.82
N LEU A 73 -56.03 43.27 43.05
CA LEU A 73 -55.63 42.93 41.68
C LEU A 73 -54.79 41.65 41.64
N TRP A 74 -53.96 41.42 42.66
CA TRP A 74 -53.17 40.20 42.81
C TRP A 74 -54.02 38.94 42.85
N ILE A 75 -55.06 38.91 43.70
CA ILE A 75 -55.95 37.75 43.81
C ILE A 75 -56.65 37.48 42.48
N ARG A 76 -57.19 38.53 41.83
CA ARG A 76 -57.87 38.39 40.54
C ARG A 76 -56.95 37.86 39.44
N TYR A 77 -55.73 38.40 39.37
CA TYR A 77 -54.74 38.01 38.37
C TYR A 77 -54.22 36.60 38.59
N VAL A 78 -53.89 36.23 39.83
CA VAL A 78 -53.42 34.86 40.15
C VAL A 78 -54.51 33.84 39.87
N THR A 79 -55.77 34.12 40.25
CA THR A 79 -56.90 33.22 39.97
C THR A 79 -57.13 33.06 38.45
N ALA A 80 -56.98 34.13 37.67
CA ALA A 80 -57.09 34.08 36.21
C ALA A 80 -55.93 33.34 35.53
N LEU A 81 -54.69 33.54 36.00
CA LEU A 81 -53.53 32.78 35.56
C LEU A 81 -53.66 31.30 35.93
N TYR A 82 -54.15 31.00 37.13
CA TYR A 82 -54.39 29.63 37.59
C TYR A 82 -55.37 28.90 36.66
N TRP A 83 -56.46 29.55 36.26
CA TRP A 83 -57.41 28.95 35.31
C TRP A 83 -56.79 28.75 33.91
N SER A 84 -56.00 29.72 33.46
CA SER A 84 -55.29 29.68 32.18
C SER A 84 -54.27 28.53 32.12
N ILE A 85 -53.38 28.43 33.13
CA ILE A 85 -52.31 27.44 33.15
C ILE A 85 -52.82 26.01 33.36
N THR A 86 -53.86 25.81 34.19
CA THR A 86 -54.50 24.49 34.38
C THR A 86 -55.23 24.01 33.13
N SER A 87 -55.72 24.96 32.32
CA SER A 87 -56.32 24.68 31.01
C SER A 87 -55.26 24.43 29.92
N LEU A 88 -54.12 25.15 29.94
CA LEU A 88 -53.01 24.94 29.00
C LEU A 88 -52.32 23.59 29.23
N SER A 89 -52.02 23.28 30.49
CA SER A 89 -51.38 22.01 30.89
C SER A 89 -52.32 20.81 30.82
N THR A 90 -53.58 21.00 30.40
CA THR A 90 -54.60 19.96 30.27
C THR A 90 -54.93 19.21 31.57
N VAL A 91 -54.62 19.78 32.73
CA VAL A 91 -54.92 19.19 34.05
C VAL A 91 -56.41 19.29 34.38
N GLY A 92 -56.98 20.49 34.25
CA GLY A 92 -58.43 20.72 34.34
C GLY A 92 -59.13 20.19 35.61
N TYR A 93 -58.81 20.74 36.78
CA TYR A 93 -59.39 20.32 38.07
C TYR A 93 -60.93 20.42 38.15
N GLY A 94 -61.56 21.30 37.36
CA GLY A 94 -63.01 21.46 37.30
C GLY A 94 -63.60 22.41 38.35
N ASP A 95 -62.75 22.95 39.23
CA ASP A 95 -63.04 24.00 40.20
C ASP A 95 -63.46 25.33 39.55
N LEU A 96 -62.85 25.66 38.42
CA LEU A 96 -63.18 26.81 37.59
C LEU A 96 -63.68 26.35 36.23
N ASN A 97 -64.90 26.76 35.88
CA ASN A 97 -65.52 26.42 34.61
C ASN A 97 -66.34 27.58 34.04
N ALA A 98 -66.43 27.62 32.71
CA ALA A 98 -67.23 28.62 32.00
C ALA A 98 -68.72 28.47 32.35
N LYS A 99 -69.38 29.60 32.62
CA LYS A 99 -70.82 29.64 32.94
C LYS A 99 -71.65 30.30 31.85
N ASN A 100 -71.09 31.29 31.17
CA ASN A 100 -71.77 32.00 30.07
C ASN A 100 -71.31 31.50 28.70
N THR A 101 -72.10 31.83 27.67
CA THR A 101 -71.87 31.36 26.28
C THR A 101 -70.57 31.93 25.69
N TRP A 102 -70.19 33.15 26.04
CA TRP A 102 -68.95 33.80 25.58
C TRP A 102 -67.70 33.15 26.16
N GLU A 103 -67.71 32.82 27.46
CA GLU A 103 -66.66 32.04 28.11
C GLU A 103 -66.57 30.64 27.50
N MET A 104 -67.69 29.96 27.26
CA MET A 104 -67.69 28.65 26.62
C MET A 104 -67.04 28.69 25.23
N ALA A 105 -67.40 29.67 24.40
CA ALA A 105 -66.81 29.84 23.08
C ALA A 105 -65.30 30.11 23.15
N PHE A 106 -64.86 30.98 24.07
CA PHE A 106 -63.43 31.25 24.24
C PHE A 106 -62.66 30.05 24.83
N VAL A 107 -63.23 29.30 25.77
CA VAL A 107 -62.63 28.06 26.30
C VAL A 107 -62.45 27.03 25.20
N ILE A 108 -63.42 26.86 24.30
CA ILE A 108 -63.30 25.95 23.15
C ILE A 108 -62.14 26.38 22.24
N ALA A 109 -62.10 27.66 21.86
CA ALA A 109 -61.04 28.21 21.04
C ALA A 109 -59.65 28.06 21.71
N TYR A 110 -59.56 28.35 23.01
CA TYR A 110 -58.33 28.23 23.78
C TYR A 110 -57.88 26.78 23.91
N LYS A 111 -58.80 25.82 24.12
CA LYS A 111 -58.47 24.39 24.13
C LYS A 111 -57.94 23.90 22.78
N LEU A 112 -58.51 24.37 21.67
CA LEU A 112 -58.00 24.07 20.32
C LEU A 112 -56.58 24.65 20.10
N PHE A 113 -56.36 25.89 20.55
CA PHE A 113 -55.04 26.51 20.52
C PHE A 113 -54.02 25.74 21.38
N ASN A 114 -54.41 25.34 22.60
CA ASN A 114 -53.55 24.59 23.51
C ASN A 114 -53.14 23.23 22.96
N LEU A 115 -54.03 22.56 22.22
CA LEU A 115 -53.71 21.32 21.51
C LEU A 115 -52.58 21.54 20.50
N GLY A 116 -52.66 22.60 19.69
CA GLY A 116 -51.61 22.97 18.73
C GLY A 116 -50.31 23.38 19.41
N LEU A 117 -50.39 24.22 20.44
CA LEU A 117 -49.22 24.70 21.19
C LEU A 117 -48.49 23.54 21.90
N THR A 118 -49.22 22.64 22.56
CA THR A 118 -48.63 21.48 23.24
C THR A 118 -47.93 20.54 22.27
N SER A 119 -48.56 20.25 21.11
CA SER A 119 -47.93 19.47 20.05
C SER A 119 -46.64 20.12 19.53
N TYR A 120 -46.66 21.46 19.34
CA TYR A 120 -45.47 22.21 18.95
C TYR A 120 -44.35 22.14 20.00
N LEU A 121 -44.67 22.25 21.28
CA LEU A 121 -43.69 22.11 22.36
C LEU A 121 -43.06 20.71 22.38
N ILE A 122 -43.89 19.66 22.30
CA ILE A 122 -43.43 18.27 22.28
C ILE A 122 -42.50 18.03 21.09
N GLY A 123 -42.89 18.50 19.90
CA GLY A 123 -42.06 18.35 18.69
C GLY A 123 -40.70 19.03 18.81
N ASN A 124 -40.66 20.26 19.33
CA ASN A 124 -39.39 20.98 19.53
C ASN A 124 -38.51 20.33 20.60
N MET A 125 -39.08 19.91 21.73
CA MET A 125 -38.35 19.20 22.77
C MET A 125 -37.81 17.87 22.27
N THR A 126 -38.60 17.12 21.49
CA THR A 126 -38.17 15.86 20.89
C THR A 126 -36.97 16.08 19.96
N ASN A 127 -37.04 17.08 19.08
CA ASN A 127 -35.93 17.42 18.19
C ASN A 127 -34.65 17.74 18.98
N LEU A 128 -34.80 18.49 20.07
CA LEU A 128 -33.69 18.89 20.92
C LEU A 128 -33.02 17.71 21.65
N VAL A 129 -33.83 16.80 22.19
CA VAL A 129 -33.36 15.57 22.85
C VAL A 129 -32.65 14.65 21.85
N VAL A 130 -33.20 14.51 20.64
CA VAL A 130 -32.59 13.72 19.56
C VAL A 130 -31.22 14.27 19.22
N HIS A 131 -31.09 15.59 19.03
CA HIS A 131 -29.80 16.21 18.73
C HIS A 131 -28.81 16.08 19.90
N GLY A 132 -29.25 16.30 21.14
CA GLY A 132 -28.39 16.22 22.33
C GLY A 132 -27.82 14.82 22.57
N THR A 133 -28.53 13.76 22.17
CA THR A 133 -28.12 12.36 22.37
C THR A 133 -27.58 11.68 21.11
N SER A 134 -27.65 12.34 19.95
CA SER A 134 -27.28 11.78 18.64
C SER A 134 -25.89 11.16 18.60
N ARG A 135 -24.89 11.82 19.18
CA ARG A 135 -23.48 11.38 19.18
C ARG A 135 -23.29 10.08 19.98
N THR A 136 -23.77 10.06 21.22
CA THR A 136 -23.70 8.88 22.10
C THR A 136 -24.48 7.71 21.52
N ARG A 137 -25.62 7.98 20.86
CA ARG A 137 -26.39 6.97 20.15
C ARG A 137 -25.59 6.36 18.98
N LYS A 138 -25.03 7.19 18.09
CA LYS A 138 -24.20 6.73 16.95
C LYS A 138 -23.03 5.86 17.41
N TYR A 139 -22.37 6.23 18.52
CA TYR A 139 -21.33 5.41 19.14
C TYR A 139 -21.82 4.05 19.58
N ARG A 140 -22.90 4.00 20.37
CA ARG A 140 -23.48 2.73 20.84
C ARG A 140 -23.91 1.85 19.68
N ASP A 141 -24.53 2.43 18.65
CA ASP A 141 -24.95 1.71 17.45
C ASP A 141 -23.73 1.12 16.71
N THR A 142 -22.63 1.88 16.60
CA THR A 142 -21.38 1.42 15.97
C THR A 142 -20.72 0.29 16.76
N ILE A 143 -20.61 0.43 18.09
CA ILE A 143 -20.06 -0.61 18.96
C ILE A 143 -20.93 -1.88 18.92
N GLN A 144 -22.25 -1.74 18.93
CA GLN A 144 -23.16 -2.87 18.85
C GLN A 144 -23.06 -3.57 17.50
N ALA A 145 -22.92 -2.83 16.40
CA ALA A 145 -22.71 -3.40 15.07
C ALA A 145 -21.37 -4.16 14.98
N ALA A 146 -20.28 -3.58 15.50
CA ALA A 146 -18.96 -4.21 15.52
C ALA A 146 -18.94 -5.48 16.40
N THR A 147 -19.57 -5.42 17.58
CA THR A 147 -19.71 -6.58 18.47
C THR A 147 -20.55 -7.68 17.83
N GLY A 148 -21.67 -7.31 17.19
CA GLY A 148 -22.50 -8.25 16.46
C GLY A 148 -21.77 -8.91 15.27
N PHE A 149 -20.93 -8.16 14.56
CA PHE A 149 -20.06 -8.69 13.51
C PHE A 149 -19.03 -9.68 14.08
N ALA A 150 -18.38 -9.33 15.19
CA ALA A 150 -17.38 -10.18 15.83
C ALA A 150 -17.99 -11.52 16.32
N GLN A 151 -19.16 -11.46 16.94
CA GLN A 151 -19.87 -12.65 17.44
C GLN A 151 -20.35 -13.56 16.31
N ARG A 152 -20.93 -12.99 15.24
CA ARG A 152 -21.40 -13.78 14.09
C ARG A 152 -20.26 -14.53 13.39
N ASN A 153 -19.07 -13.94 13.36
CA ASN A 153 -17.89 -14.53 12.74
C ASN A 153 -16.97 -15.27 13.73
N GLN A 154 -17.38 -15.42 14.99
CA GLN A 154 -16.63 -16.14 16.04
C GLN A 154 -15.17 -15.67 16.17
N LEU A 155 -14.95 -14.35 16.12
CA LEU A 155 -13.60 -13.80 16.22
C LEU A 155 -12.98 -14.07 17.61
N PRO A 156 -11.68 -14.33 17.71
CA PRO A 156 -10.98 -14.45 18.99
C PRO A 156 -11.13 -13.20 19.87
N ASP A 157 -11.26 -13.38 21.19
CA ASP A 157 -11.46 -12.28 22.15
C ASP A 157 -10.40 -11.18 22.04
N ARG A 158 -9.16 -11.53 21.67
CA ARG A 158 -8.09 -10.56 21.44
C ARG A 158 -8.44 -9.56 20.33
N LEU A 159 -8.93 -10.05 19.19
CA LEU A 159 -9.33 -9.20 18.06
C LEU A 159 -10.59 -8.38 18.41
N GLN A 160 -11.53 -8.98 19.14
CA GLN A 160 -12.72 -8.25 19.60
C GLN A 160 -12.35 -7.06 20.49
N ASN A 161 -11.45 -7.29 21.45
CA ASN A 161 -10.97 -6.25 22.35
C ASN A 161 -10.23 -5.14 21.60
N GLN A 162 -9.38 -5.48 20.62
CA GLN A 162 -8.69 -4.50 19.77
C GLN A 162 -9.68 -3.65 18.96
N MET A 163 -10.68 -4.28 18.34
CA MET A 163 -11.73 -3.56 17.60
C MET A 163 -12.49 -2.57 18.52
N ILE A 164 -12.91 -3.03 19.69
CA ILE A 164 -13.69 -2.21 20.63
C ILE A 164 -12.82 -1.09 21.22
N SER A 165 -11.55 -1.36 21.55
CA SER A 165 -10.62 -0.34 22.06
C SER A 165 -10.37 0.74 21.02
N HIS A 166 -10.15 0.36 19.76
CA HIS A 166 -9.95 1.30 18.68
C HIS A 166 -11.18 2.18 18.47
N LEU A 167 -12.38 1.58 18.38
CA LEU A 167 -13.64 2.34 18.22
C LEU A 167 -13.95 3.24 19.42
N SER A 168 -13.64 2.80 20.63
CA SER A 168 -13.86 3.58 21.85
C SER A 168 -12.88 4.75 21.95
N LEU A 169 -11.62 4.56 21.57
CA LEU A 169 -10.65 5.64 21.49
C LEU A 169 -11.06 6.65 20.41
N LYS A 170 -11.44 6.17 19.22
CA LYS A 170 -11.93 7.03 18.13
C LYS A 170 -13.10 7.89 18.60
N PHE A 171 -14.09 7.29 19.26
CA PHE A 171 -15.21 8.06 19.81
C PHE A 171 -14.78 9.06 20.89
N ARG A 172 -13.84 8.70 21.78
CA ARG A 172 -13.35 9.64 22.78
C ARG A 172 -12.71 10.87 22.13
N ILE A 173 -11.84 10.64 21.15
CA ILE A 173 -11.20 11.68 20.35
C ILE A 173 -12.28 12.53 19.66
N ASP A 174 -13.23 11.89 18.97
CA ASP A 174 -14.34 12.59 18.31
C ASP A 174 -15.14 13.42 19.33
N SER A 175 -15.42 12.88 20.52
CA SER A 175 -16.25 13.46 21.59
C SER A 175 -15.61 14.65 22.31
N GLU A 176 -14.29 14.67 22.45
CA GLU A 176 -13.53 15.81 22.95
C GLU A 176 -13.44 16.95 21.90
N GLY A 177 -14.09 16.79 20.75
CA GLY A 177 -14.16 17.79 19.68
C GLY A 177 -13.05 17.64 18.63
N LEU A 178 -12.29 16.53 18.66
CA LEU A 178 -11.30 16.19 17.64
C LEU A 178 -11.94 15.42 16.47
N ASP A 179 -13.08 15.88 15.96
CA ASP A 179 -13.50 15.54 14.59
C ASP A 179 -12.60 16.31 13.61
N GLN A 180 -11.28 16.13 13.75
CA GLN A 180 -10.27 16.90 13.05
C GLN A 180 -10.32 16.56 11.57
N GLN A 181 -10.56 15.32 11.17
CA GLN A 181 -10.44 14.98 9.76
C GLN A 181 -11.60 15.50 8.91
N GLU A 182 -12.87 15.29 9.28
CA GLU A 182 -14.01 15.80 8.49
C GLU A 182 -14.06 17.34 8.52
N THR A 183 -13.76 17.95 9.67
CA THR A 183 -13.70 19.41 9.80
C THR A 183 -12.50 20.02 9.06
N LEU A 184 -11.30 19.43 9.15
CA LEU A 184 -10.13 19.91 8.40
C LEU A 184 -10.29 19.66 6.89
N ASP A 185 -10.96 18.59 6.48
CA ASP A 185 -11.25 18.32 5.07
C ASP A 185 -12.31 19.27 4.49
N ALA A 186 -13.17 19.83 5.33
CA ALA A 186 -14.08 20.93 4.95
C ALA A 186 -13.35 22.29 4.79
N LEU A 187 -12.13 22.44 5.34
CA LEU A 187 -11.34 23.67 5.16
C LEU A 187 -10.66 23.70 3.79
N PRO A 188 -10.47 24.90 3.21
CA PRO A 188 -9.63 25.07 2.02
C PRO A 188 -8.21 24.53 2.24
N LYS A 189 -7.62 23.91 1.20
CA LYS A 189 -6.28 23.28 1.25
C LYS A 189 -5.22 24.17 1.90
N ALA A 190 -5.19 25.47 1.56
CA ALA A 190 -4.20 26.41 2.09
C ALA A 190 -4.23 26.51 3.63
N ILE A 191 -5.43 26.60 4.22
CA ILE A 191 -5.59 26.70 5.68
C ILE A 191 -5.17 25.39 6.34
N ARG A 192 -5.59 24.25 5.77
CA ARG A 192 -5.20 22.92 6.25
C ARG A 192 -3.67 22.75 6.23
N SER A 193 -3.02 23.11 5.13
CA SER A 193 -1.56 23.10 5.01
C SER A 193 -0.88 23.98 6.06
N SER A 194 -1.38 25.19 6.31
CA SER A 194 -0.83 26.09 7.34
C SER A 194 -0.97 25.51 8.75
N ILE A 195 -2.10 24.86 9.06
CA ILE A 195 -2.32 24.18 10.35
C ILE A 195 -1.34 23.01 10.50
N SER A 196 -1.25 22.14 9.49
CA SER A 196 -0.33 20.99 9.52
C SER A 196 1.13 21.45 9.68
N HIS A 197 1.52 22.50 8.95
CA HIS A 197 2.84 23.08 9.07
C HIS A 197 3.12 23.58 10.49
N TYR A 198 2.21 24.35 11.09
CA TYR A 198 2.39 24.86 12.45
C TYR A 198 2.51 23.73 13.50
N LEU A 199 1.69 22.68 13.38
CA LEU A 199 1.64 21.59 14.36
C LEU A 199 2.81 20.61 14.21
N PHE A 200 3.20 20.26 12.98
CA PHE A 200 4.04 19.09 12.74
C PHE A 200 5.42 19.40 12.14
N TYR A 201 5.62 20.56 11.52
CA TYR A 201 6.91 20.92 10.93
C TYR A 201 8.11 20.77 11.88
N PRO A 202 8.05 21.24 13.15
CA PRO A 202 9.19 21.13 14.07
C PRO A 202 9.60 19.69 14.41
N ILE A 203 8.66 18.75 14.27
CA ILE A 203 8.88 17.32 14.53
C ILE A 203 9.46 16.68 13.28
N VAL A 204 8.82 16.88 12.12
CA VAL A 204 9.24 16.30 10.84
C VAL A 204 10.64 16.77 10.45
N ALA A 205 10.98 18.04 10.68
CA ALA A 205 12.31 18.58 10.38
C ALA A 205 13.44 17.93 11.20
N LYS A 206 13.15 17.29 12.34
CA LYS A 206 14.14 16.63 13.21
C LYS A 206 14.33 15.14 12.91
N VAL A 207 13.38 14.53 12.19
CA VAL A 207 13.43 13.12 11.80
C VAL A 207 14.72 12.87 11.01
N TYR A 208 15.41 11.76 11.31
CA TYR A 208 16.71 11.47 10.70
C TYR A 208 16.65 11.44 9.16
N LEU A 209 15.54 10.94 8.61
CA LEU A 209 15.33 10.77 7.18
C LEU A 209 15.35 12.11 6.42
N PHE A 210 14.88 13.20 7.05
CA PHE A 210 14.72 14.50 6.42
C PHE A 210 15.77 15.54 6.81
N ARG A 211 16.87 15.11 7.44
CA ARG A 211 17.96 16.03 7.78
C ARG A 211 18.63 16.56 6.50
N GLY A 212 18.73 17.88 6.39
CA GLY A 212 19.36 18.53 5.23
C GLY A 212 18.45 18.65 4.00
N VAL A 213 17.18 18.26 4.10
CA VAL A 213 16.17 18.47 3.04
C VAL A 213 15.72 19.94 3.03
N SER A 214 15.42 20.47 1.84
CA SER A 214 14.92 21.83 1.70
C SER A 214 13.61 22.08 2.45
N ASN A 215 13.42 23.32 2.92
CA ASN A 215 12.20 23.72 3.62
C ASN A 215 10.95 23.63 2.73
N ASP A 216 11.10 23.83 1.41
CA ASP A 216 10.00 23.76 0.45
C ASP A 216 9.48 22.33 0.32
N THR A 217 10.38 21.35 0.20
CA THR A 217 10.01 19.93 0.17
C THR A 217 9.42 19.48 1.51
N LEU A 218 10.00 19.91 2.63
CA LEU A 218 9.43 19.66 3.97
C LEU A 218 8.02 20.24 4.11
N PHE A 219 7.78 21.45 3.61
CA PHE A 219 6.45 22.07 3.63
C PHE A 219 5.43 21.26 2.82
N GLN A 220 5.82 20.79 1.63
CA GLN A 220 4.98 19.93 0.79
C GLN A 220 4.67 18.59 1.48
N LEU A 221 5.68 17.96 2.10
CA LEU A 221 5.50 16.70 2.84
C LEU A 221 4.54 16.87 4.01
N VAL A 222 4.78 17.86 4.89
CA VAL A 222 3.95 18.12 6.08
C VAL A 222 2.52 18.47 5.69
N SER A 223 2.32 19.15 4.56
CA SER A 223 0.98 19.53 4.08
C SER A 223 0.10 18.34 3.68
N GLU A 224 0.70 17.23 3.26
CA GLU A 224 -0.01 16.03 2.82
C GLU A 224 -0.08 14.94 3.91
N MET A 225 0.67 15.10 5.02
CA MET A 225 0.62 14.20 6.16
C MET A 225 -0.71 14.29 6.92
N LYS A 226 -1.23 13.14 7.38
CA LYS A 226 -2.43 13.04 8.19
C LYS A 226 -2.10 12.50 9.57
N ALA A 227 -2.63 13.12 10.62
CA ALA A 227 -2.46 12.63 11.98
C ALA A 227 -3.51 11.57 12.32
N GLU A 228 -3.05 10.42 12.79
CA GLU A 228 -3.88 9.30 13.23
C GLU A 228 -3.52 8.92 14.68
N TYR A 229 -4.49 8.44 15.45
CA TYR A 229 -4.29 8.03 16.84
C TYR A 229 -4.51 6.54 16.99
N PHE A 230 -3.60 5.88 17.69
CA PHE A 230 -3.61 4.45 17.92
C PHE A 230 -3.61 4.15 19.43
N PRO A 231 -4.53 3.30 19.93
CA PRO A 231 -4.52 2.83 21.32
C PRO A 231 -3.29 1.94 21.58
N PRO A 232 -2.96 1.66 22.86
CA PRO A 232 -1.87 0.75 23.19
C PRO A 232 -2.17 -0.70 22.74
N ARG A 233 -1.12 -1.45 22.39
CA ARG A 233 -1.14 -2.85 21.92
C ARG A 233 -1.86 -3.06 20.59
N GLU A 234 -1.86 -2.04 19.74
CA GLU A 234 -2.34 -2.12 18.37
C GLU A 234 -1.17 -2.31 17.41
N ASP A 235 -1.31 -3.25 16.48
CA ASP A 235 -0.32 -3.52 15.43
C ASP A 235 -0.61 -2.57 14.26
N VAL A 236 0.25 -1.55 14.11
CA VAL A 236 0.12 -0.49 13.09
C VAL A 236 0.64 -0.97 11.74
N ILE A 237 1.75 -1.70 11.74
CA ILE A 237 2.39 -2.29 10.56
C ILE A 237 2.59 -3.77 10.85
N LEU A 238 2.24 -4.65 9.90
CA LEU A 238 2.49 -6.09 10.04
C LEU A 238 3.74 -6.53 9.29
N GLN A 239 4.49 -7.46 9.87
CA GLN A 239 5.63 -8.08 9.20
C GLN A 239 5.18 -8.81 7.91
N ASN A 240 5.96 -8.68 6.84
CA ASN A 240 5.72 -9.18 5.49
C ASN A 240 4.51 -8.56 4.76
N GLU A 241 3.91 -7.50 5.31
CA GLU A 241 2.89 -6.73 4.59
C GLU A 241 3.52 -5.89 3.47
N ALA A 242 2.77 -5.67 2.39
CA ALA A 242 3.19 -4.77 1.33
C ALA A 242 3.27 -3.32 1.86
N PRO A 243 4.31 -2.54 1.51
CA PRO A 243 4.53 -1.21 2.06
C PRO A 243 3.54 -0.19 1.48
N THR A 244 2.62 0.29 2.31
CA THR A 244 1.57 1.25 1.94
C THR A 244 1.88 2.68 2.39
N ASP A 245 2.27 2.86 3.64
CA ASP A 245 2.36 4.16 4.30
C ASP A 245 3.58 4.29 5.22
N LEU A 246 4.05 5.53 5.35
CA LEU A 246 5.13 5.96 6.23
C LEU A 246 4.52 6.53 7.51
N TYR A 247 5.04 6.15 8.67
CA TYR A 247 4.56 6.65 9.95
C TYR A 247 5.66 7.37 10.72
N ILE A 248 5.39 8.59 11.17
CA ILE A 248 6.28 9.36 12.07
C ILE A 248 5.62 9.47 13.43
N VAL A 249 6.35 9.12 14.48
CA VAL A 249 5.83 9.17 15.85
C VAL A 249 5.86 10.61 16.36
N VAL A 250 4.68 11.18 16.63
CA VAL A 250 4.55 12.53 17.22
C VAL A 250 4.56 12.42 18.74
N THR A 251 3.71 11.56 19.29
CA THR A 251 3.62 11.29 20.73
C THR A 251 3.44 9.80 20.97
N GLY A 252 3.92 9.31 22.11
CA GLY A 252 3.84 7.90 22.49
C GLY A 252 5.09 7.09 22.16
N ILE A 253 4.99 5.78 22.34
CA ILE A 253 6.07 4.81 22.18
C ILE A 253 5.56 3.62 21.37
N MET A 254 6.34 3.19 20.40
CA MET A 254 6.05 2.05 19.53
C MET A 254 7.21 1.06 19.55
N ASP A 255 6.91 -0.22 19.71
CA ASP A 255 7.88 -1.31 19.71
C ASP A 255 7.89 -1.95 18.32
N LEU A 256 9.07 -2.09 17.71
CA LEU A 256 9.30 -2.85 16.49
C LEU A 256 9.65 -4.30 16.88
N ILE A 257 8.80 -5.23 16.48
CA ILE A 257 8.83 -6.63 16.86
C ILE A 257 9.17 -7.47 15.63
N ASP A 258 10.12 -8.40 15.77
CA ASP A 258 10.44 -9.40 14.75
C ASP A 258 10.01 -10.78 15.24
N HIS A 259 9.33 -11.53 14.37
CA HIS A 259 8.88 -12.89 14.65
C HIS A 259 9.92 -13.90 14.15
N LYS A 260 11.06 -14.03 14.83
CA LYS A 260 12.02 -15.11 14.54
C LYS A 260 11.64 -16.38 15.28
N SER A 261 11.53 -17.51 14.57
CA SER A 261 11.36 -18.86 15.15
C SER A 261 10.17 -19.02 16.13
N GLY A 262 9.09 -18.24 15.94
CA GLY A 262 7.87 -18.33 16.75
C GLY A 262 7.91 -17.59 18.09
N ALA A 263 9.01 -16.90 18.43
CA ALA A 263 9.10 -16.04 19.61
C ALA A 263 9.05 -14.55 19.20
N GLU A 264 8.24 -13.75 19.89
CA GLU A 264 8.21 -12.29 19.71
C GLU A 264 9.46 -11.66 20.34
N GLN A 265 10.31 -11.03 19.54
CA GLN A 265 11.46 -10.27 20.05
C GLN A 265 11.32 -8.78 19.68
N VAL A 266 11.40 -7.90 20.68
CA VAL A 266 11.46 -6.45 20.45
C VAL A 266 12.85 -6.08 19.96
N CYS A 267 12.96 -5.67 18.70
CA CYS A 267 14.22 -5.28 18.07
C CYS A 267 14.60 -3.83 18.38
N ARG A 268 13.62 -2.93 18.31
CA ARG A 268 13.81 -1.49 18.47
C ARG A 268 12.58 -0.85 19.08
N VAL A 269 12.77 0.28 19.77
CA VAL A 269 11.70 1.10 20.32
C VAL A 269 11.76 2.46 19.66
N GLU A 270 10.69 2.85 18.97
CA GLU A 270 10.53 4.15 18.35
C GLU A 270 9.81 5.11 19.30
N LYS A 271 10.37 6.31 19.42
CA LYS A 271 9.89 7.40 20.28
C LYS A 271 9.51 8.61 19.42
N THR A 272 9.05 9.68 20.06
CA THR A 272 8.76 10.96 19.40
C THR A 272 9.92 11.42 18.51
N GLY A 273 9.62 11.67 17.23
CA GLY A 273 10.59 12.10 16.21
C GLY A 273 11.22 10.95 15.42
N ASP A 274 10.90 9.70 15.76
CA ASP A 274 11.32 8.53 14.98
C ASP A 274 10.30 8.19 13.89
N VAL A 275 10.73 7.38 12.93
CA VAL A 275 9.96 6.96 11.75
C VAL A 275 9.93 5.44 11.64
N ALA A 276 8.83 4.91 11.11
CA ALA A 276 8.66 3.51 10.80
C ALA A 276 8.01 3.32 9.41
N GLY A 277 8.36 2.22 8.74
CA GLY A 277 7.86 1.85 7.41
C GLY A 277 8.65 2.46 6.24
N GLU A 278 9.67 3.27 6.52
CA GLU A 278 10.50 3.93 5.52
C GLU A 278 11.28 2.96 4.65
N ILE A 279 11.75 1.85 5.24
CA ILE A 279 12.50 0.81 4.51
C ILE A 279 11.59 0.16 3.47
N GLY A 280 10.38 -0.24 3.84
CA GLY A 280 9.43 -0.84 2.90
C GLY A 280 9.08 0.12 1.76
N ILE A 281 8.88 1.41 2.06
CA ILE A 281 8.55 2.41 1.05
C ILE A 281 9.71 2.67 0.09
N LEU A 282 10.89 2.99 0.61
CA LEU A 282 12.04 3.38 -0.22
C LEU A 282 12.66 2.18 -0.94
N CYS A 283 12.67 0.99 -0.31
CA CYS A 283 13.29 -0.21 -0.87
C CYS A 283 12.34 -1.10 -1.68
N CYS A 284 11.04 -0.75 -1.75
CA CYS A 284 10.00 -1.57 -2.38
C CYS A 284 9.95 -3.02 -1.85
N ARG A 285 10.30 -3.24 -0.58
CA ARG A 285 10.30 -4.56 0.06
C ARG A 285 9.12 -4.70 1.03
N PRO A 286 8.64 -5.94 1.28
CA PRO A 286 7.71 -6.19 2.38
C PRO A 286 8.29 -5.70 3.71
N GLN A 287 7.40 -5.31 4.62
CA GLN A 287 7.80 -4.77 5.93
C GLN A 287 8.58 -5.80 6.73
N THR A 288 9.73 -5.42 7.27
CA THR A 288 10.66 -6.35 7.92
C THR A 288 10.28 -6.68 9.36
N PHE A 289 9.45 -5.85 9.99
CA PHE A 289 9.03 -5.95 11.38
C PHE A 289 7.55 -5.61 11.53
N THR A 290 6.95 -6.08 12.62
CA THR A 290 5.63 -5.65 13.10
C THR A 290 5.82 -4.43 14.00
N ALA A 291 5.15 -3.33 13.71
CA ALA A 291 5.18 -2.13 14.56
C ALA A 291 3.96 -2.12 15.50
N ARG A 292 4.19 -2.30 16.80
CA ARG A 292 3.13 -2.40 17.82
C ARG A 292 3.20 -1.21 18.77
N THR A 293 2.08 -0.53 19.00
CA THR A 293 2.03 0.56 19.98
C THR A 293 2.16 0.04 21.40
N ARG A 294 2.94 0.73 22.23
CA ARG A 294 3.08 0.42 23.67
C ARG A 294 2.20 1.32 24.54
N SER A 295 2.05 2.58 24.14
CA SER A 295 1.16 3.57 24.75
C SER A 295 0.13 4.07 23.74
N LEU A 296 -0.76 4.99 24.14
CA LEU A 296 -1.49 5.81 23.18
C LEU A 296 -0.46 6.56 22.31
N CYS A 297 -0.56 6.42 20.99
CA CYS A 297 0.36 7.03 20.04
C CYS A 297 -0.38 7.94 19.07
N GLN A 298 0.18 9.12 18.82
CA GLN A 298 -0.21 9.96 17.69
C GLN A 298 0.85 9.80 16.60
N LEU A 299 0.44 9.29 15.44
CA LEU A 299 1.31 9.00 14.31
C LEU A 299 0.92 9.89 13.13
N LEU A 300 1.92 10.44 12.44
CA LEU A 300 1.71 11.10 11.15
C LEU A 300 1.89 10.09 10.05
N ARG A 301 0.81 9.84 9.32
CA ARG A 301 0.76 8.97 8.16
C ARG A 301 1.04 9.77 6.89
N LEU A 302 1.92 9.25 6.06
CA LEU A 302 2.13 9.73 4.70
C LEU A 302 2.05 8.56 3.71
N ASN A 303 1.23 8.71 2.68
CA ASN A 303 1.07 7.66 1.67
C ASN A 303 2.30 7.53 0.78
N ARG A 304 2.67 6.28 0.46
CA ARG A 304 3.76 5.96 -0.47
C ARG A 304 3.70 6.75 -1.77
N THR A 305 2.54 6.80 -2.42
CA THR A 305 2.39 7.45 -3.74
C THR A 305 2.65 8.96 -3.64
N THR A 306 2.06 9.60 -2.65
CA THR A 306 2.24 11.02 -2.38
C THR A 306 3.68 11.34 -2.01
N PHE A 307 4.28 10.56 -1.11
CA PHE A 307 5.68 10.68 -0.75
C PHE A 307 6.61 10.60 -1.96
N LEU A 308 6.48 9.54 -2.77
CA LEU A 308 7.30 9.36 -3.96
C LEU A 308 7.08 10.48 -4.99
N SER A 309 5.85 10.97 -5.17
CA SER A 309 5.58 12.09 -6.09
C SER A 309 6.29 13.39 -5.68
N ILE A 310 6.34 13.71 -4.38
CA ILE A 310 6.99 14.91 -3.84
C ILE A 310 8.53 14.78 -3.91
N VAL A 311 9.04 13.58 -3.63
CA VAL A 311 10.47 13.30 -3.72
C VAL A 311 10.95 13.32 -5.18
N GLN A 312 10.14 12.79 -6.11
CA GLN A 312 10.45 12.81 -7.55
C GLN A 312 10.46 14.21 -8.17
N SER A 313 9.65 15.15 -7.64
CA SER A 313 9.70 16.54 -8.09
C SER A 313 10.98 17.27 -7.65
N ASN A 314 11.63 16.82 -6.57
CA ASN A 314 12.79 17.47 -5.95
C ASN A 314 14.00 16.52 -5.87
N VAL A 315 14.69 16.34 -7.00
CA VAL A 315 15.77 15.35 -7.17
C VAL A 315 16.93 15.54 -6.17
N GLY A 316 17.31 16.77 -5.85
CA GLY A 316 18.39 17.05 -4.90
C GLY A 316 18.04 16.71 -3.44
N ASP A 317 16.78 16.86 -3.06
CA ASP A 317 16.30 16.44 -1.74
C ASP A 317 16.14 14.93 -1.67
N ALA A 318 15.75 14.29 -2.80
CA ALA A 318 15.64 12.85 -2.90
C ALA A 318 16.97 12.14 -2.62
N THR A 319 18.07 12.61 -3.19
CA THR A 319 19.40 12.04 -2.92
C THR A 319 19.80 12.19 -1.45
N THR A 320 19.48 13.33 -0.84
CA THR A 320 19.71 13.57 0.59
C THR A 320 18.94 12.59 1.47
N ILE A 321 17.65 12.36 1.18
CA ILE A 321 16.80 11.40 1.88
C ILE A 321 17.36 9.97 1.78
N VAL A 322 17.77 9.56 0.58
CA VAL A 322 18.34 8.23 0.35
C VAL A 322 19.68 8.06 1.06
N ASN A 323 20.54 9.08 1.02
CA ASN A 323 21.82 9.07 1.73
C ASN A 323 21.62 8.96 3.25
N ASN A 324 20.65 9.69 3.82
CA ASN A 324 20.30 9.59 5.23
C ASN A 324 19.86 8.16 5.61
N LEU A 325 19.06 7.51 4.75
CA LEU A 325 18.66 6.11 4.96
C LEU A 325 19.86 5.16 4.87
N LEU A 326 20.70 5.29 3.84
CA LEU A 326 21.87 4.45 3.64
C LEU A 326 22.85 4.57 4.81
N GLN A 327 23.04 5.77 5.36
CA GLN A 327 23.92 5.99 6.51
C GLN A 327 23.45 5.20 7.74
N VAL A 328 22.15 5.18 8.00
CA VAL A 328 21.56 4.41 9.11
C VAL A 328 21.64 2.91 8.85
N LEU A 329 21.35 2.45 7.63
CA LEU A 329 21.47 1.03 7.27
C LEU A 329 22.91 0.53 7.38
N THR A 330 23.88 1.32 6.92
CA THR A 330 25.31 0.98 7.00
C THR A 330 25.78 0.90 8.46
N LEU A 331 25.29 1.79 9.34
CA LEU A 331 25.63 1.78 10.77
C LEU A 331 24.95 0.63 11.54
N CYS A 332 23.72 0.25 11.18
CA CYS A 332 22.98 -0.83 11.85
C CYS A 332 23.44 -2.25 11.47
N PHE A 333 24.02 -2.45 10.28
CA PHE A 333 24.36 -3.79 9.75
C PHE A 333 25.85 -4.18 9.88
N ILE A 334 26.62 -3.52 10.76
CA ILE A 334 28.05 -3.84 10.98
C ILE A 334 28.27 -5.22 11.65
N GLY A 335 27.21 -5.91 12.12
CA GLY A 335 27.36 -7.15 12.91
C GLY A 335 26.69 -8.43 12.40
N LYS A 336 25.86 -8.40 11.34
CA LYS A 336 25.19 -9.60 10.79
C LYS A 336 25.05 -9.46 9.28
N ASP A 337 25.68 -10.38 8.56
CA ASP A 337 25.56 -10.59 7.11
C ASP A 337 25.54 -9.30 6.27
N ILE A 338 26.74 -8.73 6.11
CA ILE A 338 27.05 -7.58 5.23
C ILE A 338 26.74 -7.88 3.74
N LEU A 339 26.23 -9.07 3.40
CA LEU A 339 25.88 -9.47 2.03
C LEU A 339 24.46 -9.07 1.57
N PHE A 340 23.62 -8.46 2.43
CA PHE A 340 22.18 -8.32 2.15
C PHE A 340 21.60 -6.90 2.13
N VAL A 341 22.42 -5.86 2.32
CA VAL A 341 22.03 -4.50 1.92
C VAL A 341 22.23 -4.41 0.40
N ASP A 342 21.43 -5.21 -0.29
CA ASP A 342 21.43 -5.36 -1.72
C ASP A 342 21.40 -3.99 -2.36
N LEU A 343 22.21 -3.87 -3.41
CA LEU A 343 22.05 -3.01 -4.57
C LEU A 343 20.56 -2.69 -4.88
N SER A 344 19.62 -3.58 -4.55
CA SER A 344 18.15 -3.38 -4.58
C SER A 344 17.63 -2.08 -3.96
N VAL A 345 18.25 -1.54 -2.90
CA VAL A 345 17.85 -0.26 -2.28
C VAL A 345 18.25 0.92 -3.17
N LEU A 346 19.41 0.84 -3.84
CA LEU A 346 19.81 1.78 -4.89
C LEU A 346 18.96 1.62 -6.16
N ILE A 347 18.51 0.41 -6.46
CA ILE A 347 17.72 0.05 -7.65
C ILE A 347 16.26 0.46 -7.51
N SER A 348 15.68 0.44 -6.30
CA SER A 348 14.29 0.86 -6.05
C SER A 348 14.11 2.39 -6.08
N CYS A 349 15.21 3.15 -6.01
CA CYS A 349 15.28 4.56 -6.41
C CYS A 349 15.31 4.77 -7.94
N SER A 350 14.90 3.78 -8.74
CA SER A 350 15.03 3.72 -10.22
C SER A 350 14.60 4.99 -10.95
N VAL A 351 13.63 5.78 -10.48
CA VAL A 351 13.26 7.05 -11.17
C VAL A 351 14.24 8.19 -10.88
N VAL A 352 14.79 8.26 -9.67
CA VAL A 352 15.75 9.30 -9.25
C VAL A 352 17.15 8.97 -9.79
N LEU A 353 17.53 7.68 -9.78
CA LEU A 353 18.79 7.21 -10.34
C LEU A 353 18.79 7.33 -11.87
N VAL A 354 17.73 6.94 -12.59
CA VAL A 354 17.60 7.11 -14.06
C VAL A 354 17.69 8.58 -14.46
N LYS A 355 17.10 9.50 -13.69
CA LYS A 355 17.16 10.94 -13.98
C LYS A 355 18.55 11.53 -13.74
N TYR A 356 19.23 11.12 -12.68
CA TYR A 356 20.62 11.47 -12.40
C TYR A 356 21.60 10.91 -13.45
N LEU A 357 21.40 9.65 -13.87
CA LEU A 357 22.22 9.01 -14.89
C LEU A 357 22.02 9.61 -16.29
N LYS A 358 20.84 10.18 -16.57
CA LYS A 358 20.54 10.91 -17.81
C LYS A 358 21.29 12.24 -17.94
N GLU A 359 21.75 12.81 -16.83
CA GLU A 359 22.50 14.08 -16.80
C GLU A 359 24.03 13.89 -16.93
N GLN A 360 24.55 12.65 -16.87
CA GLN A 360 26.00 12.37 -16.83
C GLN A 360 26.68 12.17 -18.20
N GLU A 361 25.94 12.13 -19.33
CA GLU A 361 26.46 12.01 -20.71
C GLU A 361 27.58 10.95 -20.96
N ASP A 362 27.73 9.93 -20.11
CA ASP A 362 28.72 8.86 -20.30
C ASP A 362 28.20 7.78 -21.28
N PRO A 363 28.94 7.42 -22.35
CA PRO A 363 28.52 6.41 -23.34
C PRO A 363 28.31 5.00 -22.77
N VAL A 364 28.99 4.63 -21.68
CA VAL A 364 28.77 3.33 -21.00
C VAL A 364 27.46 3.37 -20.22
N MET A 365 27.14 4.52 -19.61
CA MET A 365 25.93 4.72 -18.82
C MET A 365 24.66 4.77 -19.67
N MET A 366 24.76 5.34 -20.89
CA MET A 366 23.66 5.38 -21.85
C MET A 366 23.20 4.00 -22.32
N ARG A 367 24.09 2.99 -22.38
CA ARG A 367 23.71 1.59 -22.67
C ARG A 367 22.92 0.98 -21.52
N VAL A 368 23.38 1.20 -20.29
CA VAL A 368 22.70 0.71 -19.07
C VAL A 368 21.31 1.34 -18.93
N LEU A 369 21.18 2.64 -19.22
CA LEU A 369 19.91 3.38 -19.17
C LEU A 369 18.86 2.81 -20.14
N ARG A 370 19.27 2.50 -21.37
CA ARG A 370 18.40 1.96 -22.42
C ARG A 370 17.88 0.56 -22.07
N GLU A 371 18.72 -0.26 -21.43
CA GLU A 371 18.34 -1.58 -20.97
C GLU A 371 17.34 -1.50 -19.81
N ILE A 372 17.55 -0.58 -18.86
CA ILE A 372 16.61 -0.30 -17.76
C ILE A 372 15.24 0.15 -18.30
N GLU A 373 15.21 1.05 -19.28
CA GLU A 373 13.96 1.52 -19.92
C GLU A 373 13.19 0.39 -20.63
N LYS A 374 13.92 -0.51 -21.33
CA LYS A 374 13.34 -1.68 -22.01
C LYS A 374 12.76 -2.70 -21.03
N MET A 375 13.43 -2.92 -19.89
CA MET A 375 12.97 -3.82 -18.83
C MET A 375 11.73 -3.29 -18.11
N LEU A 376 11.66 -1.98 -17.86
CA LEU A 376 10.48 -1.32 -17.29
C LEU A 376 9.27 -1.43 -18.24
N ALA A 377 9.49 -1.34 -19.56
CA ALA A 377 8.45 -1.56 -20.57
C ALA A 377 7.93 -3.01 -20.62
N GLN A 378 8.73 -3.98 -20.12
CA GLN A 378 8.41 -5.41 -20.10
C GLN A 378 7.95 -5.94 -18.73
N GLY A 379 7.93 -5.10 -17.68
CA GLY A 379 7.41 -5.46 -16.35
C GLY A 379 8.32 -6.35 -15.50
N ARG A 380 9.63 -6.43 -15.80
CA ARG A 380 10.62 -7.14 -14.98
C ARG A 380 11.29 -6.17 -13.99
N LEU A 381 11.25 -6.47 -12.69
CA LEU A 381 11.75 -5.62 -11.59
C LEU A 381 13.12 -6.03 -11.04
N ASP A 382 13.69 -7.14 -11.50
CA ASP A 382 15.04 -7.55 -11.13
C ASP A 382 16.05 -6.79 -12.00
N LEU A 383 16.98 -6.05 -11.39
CA LEU A 383 18.06 -5.34 -12.11
C LEU A 383 18.86 -6.34 -12.97
N PRO A 384 19.33 -5.97 -14.17
CA PRO A 384 20.09 -6.87 -15.02
C PRO A 384 21.51 -7.02 -14.46
N LEU A 385 21.70 -7.95 -13.54
CA LEU A 385 22.94 -8.70 -13.46
C LEU A 385 22.91 -9.74 -14.58
N THR A 386 23.04 -9.29 -15.82
CA THR A 386 23.22 -10.19 -16.97
C THR A 386 24.61 -10.80 -16.91
N LEU A 387 24.77 -12.02 -17.43
CA LEU A 387 26.08 -12.68 -17.51
C LEU A 387 27.09 -11.79 -18.27
N CYS A 388 26.64 -11.14 -19.35
CA CYS A 388 27.44 -10.20 -20.15
C CYS A 388 27.99 -9.03 -19.32
N PHE A 389 27.25 -8.52 -18.32
CA PHE A 389 27.72 -7.45 -17.44
C PHE A 389 28.85 -7.92 -16.52
N ALA A 390 28.69 -9.09 -15.90
CA ALA A 390 29.73 -9.69 -15.04
C ALA A 390 31.02 -9.95 -15.84
N VAL A 391 30.88 -10.53 -17.03
CA VAL A 391 32.00 -10.79 -17.96
C VAL A 391 32.66 -9.50 -18.44
N THR A 392 31.88 -8.46 -18.77
CA THR A 392 32.43 -7.17 -19.22
C THR A 392 33.35 -6.56 -18.17
N ARG A 393 33.08 -6.79 -16.87
CA ARG A 393 33.89 -6.34 -15.74
C ARG A 393 35.02 -7.29 -15.37
N GLY A 394 35.01 -8.53 -15.89
CA GLY A 394 35.93 -9.59 -15.48
C GLY A 394 35.70 -10.09 -14.05
N ASP A 395 34.47 -9.97 -13.54
CA ASP A 395 34.11 -10.43 -12.19
C ASP A 395 33.64 -11.89 -12.25
N ASP A 396 34.60 -12.80 -12.11
CA ASP A 396 34.43 -14.25 -12.12
C ASP A 396 33.58 -14.75 -10.94
N LEU A 397 33.69 -14.10 -9.77
CA LEU A 397 32.92 -14.45 -8.58
C LEU A 397 31.43 -14.14 -8.78
N LEU A 398 31.12 -12.96 -9.32
CA LEU A 398 29.77 -12.56 -9.66
C LEU A 398 29.18 -13.46 -10.76
N LEU A 399 29.98 -13.75 -11.79
CA LEU A 399 29.59 -14.66 -12.87
C LEU A 399 29.25 -16.05 -12.35
N HIS A 400 30.10 -16.62 -11.49
CA HIS A 400 29.86 -17.92 -10.86
C HIS A 400 28.57 -17.93 -10.02
N GLN A 401 28.28 -16.85 -9.29
CA GLN A 401 27.05 -16.75 -8.51
C GLN A 401 25.79 -16.70 -9.40
N LEU A 402 25.86 -15.99 -10.52
CA LEU A 402 24.76 -15.90 -11.48
C LEU A 402 24.49 -17.24 -12.17
N LEU A 403 25.54 -17.93 -12.61
CA LEU A 403 25.41 -19.26 -13.21
C LEU A 403 24.86 -20.30 -12.20
N ARG A 404 25.26 -20.23 -10.92
CA ARG A 404 24.66 -21.07 -9.85
C ARG A 404 23.18 -20.83 -9.62
N ARG A 405 22.66 -19.64 -9.94
CA ARG A 405 21.24 -19.31 -9.83
C ARG A 405 20.42 -19.80 -11.03
N GLY A 406 21.06 -20.45 -12.00
CA GLY A 406 20.39 -21.07 -13.15
C GLY A 406 20.19 -20.14 -14.33
N LEU A 407 20.98 -19.06 -14.46
CA LEU A 407 21.01 -18.27 -15.70
C LEU A 407 21.62 -19.12 -16.82
N ASP A 408 21.03 -19.05 -18.01
CA ASP A 408 21.50 -19.79 -19.16
C ASP A 408 22.80 -19.15 -19.71
N PRO A 409 23.92 -19.90 -19.75
CA PRO A 409 25.22 -19.38 -20.22
C PRO A 409 25.22 -18.95 -21.69
N ASN A 410 24.22 -19.35 -22.47
CA ASN A 410 24.08 -19.02 -23.89
C ASN A 410 23.18 -17.78 -24.14
N GLU A 411 22.74 -17.09 -23.08
CA GLU A 411 22.03 -15.82 -23.25
C GLU A 411 22.90 -14.78 -23.93
N SER A 412 22.32 -14.11 -24.93
CA SER A 412 22.96 -13.04 -25.69
C SER A 412 22.52 -11.66 -25.23
N ASP A 413 23.41 -10.68 -25.39
CA ASP A 413 23.13 -9.28 -25.10
C ASP A 413 22.20 -8.63 -26.16
N SER A 414 21.94 -7.33 -26.02
CA SER A 414 21.10 -6.58 -26.96
C SER A 414 21.60 -6.56 -28.41
N ASN A 415 22.88 -6.88 -28.62
CA ASN A 415 23.53 -6.94 -29.91
C ASN A 415 23.64 -8.38 -30.43
N GLY A 416 23.07 -9.34 -29.70
CA GLY A 416 23.13 -10.76 -30.06
C GLY A 416 24.45 -11.42 -29.70
N HIS A 417 25.29 -10.82 -28.84
CA HIS A 417 26.55 -11.42 -28.39
C HIS A 417 26.34 -12.28 -27.13
N PRO A 418 26.56 -13.60 -27.18
CA PRO A 418 26.67 -14.43 -26.00
C PRO A 418 27.75 -13.93 -25.02
N ALA A 419 27.58 -14.22 -23.74
CA ALA A 419 28.57 -13.89 -22.71
C ALA A 419 29.97 -14.44 -23.05
N LEU A 420 30.04 -15.59 -23.72
CA LEU A 420 31.29 -16.22 -24.14
C LEU A 420 32.06 -15.41 -25.20
N HIS A 421 31.38 -14.75 -26.15
CA HIS A 421 32.02 -13.86 -27.12
C HIS A 421 32.73 -12.70 -26.44
N ILE A 422 32.07 -12.08 -25.45
CA ILE A 422 32.65 -10.95 -24.71
C ILE A 422 33.85 -11.40 -23.88
N ALA A 423 33.77 -12.57 -23.24
CA ALA A 423 34.88 -13.15 -22.48
C ALA A 423 36.08 -13.44 -23.40
N ALA A 424 35.81 -13.98 -24.59
CA ALA A 424 36.82 -14.33 -25.57
C ALA A 424 37.50 -13.11 -26.21
N SER A 425 36.71 -12.11 -26.62
CA SER A 425 37.19 -10.84 -27.20
C SER A 425 38.04 -10.03 -26.22
N LYS A 426 37.82 -10.18 -24.90
CA LYS A 426 38.60 -9.52 -23.84
C LYS A 426 39.74 -10.35 -23.27
N GLY A 427 39.84 -11.63 -23.61
CA GLY A 427 40.89 -12.52 -23.09
C GLY A 427 40.76 -12.84 -21.59
N ILE A 428 39.53 -12.99 -21.07
CA ILE A 428 39.32 -13.22 -19.64
C ILE A 428 39.20 -14.72 -19.35
N ASP A 429 40.34 -15.38 -19.16
CA ASP A 429 40.45 -16.85 -19.02
C ASP A 429 39.50 -17.44 -17.98
N ASN A 430 39.43 -16.84 -16.79
CA ASN A 430 38.57 -17.32 -15.70
C ASN A 430 37.09 -17.32 -16.07
N CYS A 431 36.63 -16.27 -16.77
CA CYS A 431 35.24 -16.17 -17.22
C CYS A 431 34.93 -17.18 -18.33
N VAL A 432 35.88 -17.42 -19.24
CA VAL A 432 35.74 -18.43 -20.30
C VAL A 432 35.65 -19.83 -19.69
N HIS A 433 36.53 -20.17 -18.75
CA HIS A 433 36.46 -21.44 -18.00
C HIS A 433 35.10 -21.63 -17.32
N LEU A 434 34.66 -20.61 -16.57
CA LEU A 434 33.37 -20.64 -15.86
C LEU A 434 32.18 -20.80 -16.80
N LEU A 435 32.16 -20.13 -17.95
CA LEU A 435 31.05 -20.25 -18.89
C LEU A 435 31.00 -21.65 -19.52
N LEU A 436 32.14 -22.20 -19.91
CA LEU A 436 32.22 -23.54 -20.51
C LEU A 436 31.87 -24.64 -19.49
N ASP A 437 32.31 -24.53 -18.23
CA ASP A 437 31.97 -25.46 -17.15
C ASP A 437 30.46 -25.56 -16.90
N TYR A 438 29.73 -24.46 -17.12
CA TYR A 438 28.27 -24.40 -16.98
C TYR A 438 27.52 -24.69 -18.29
N GLY A 439 28.21 -25.07 -19.37
CA GLY A 439 27.60 -25.51 -20.62
C GLY A 439 27.37 -24.42 -21.67
N ALA A 440 28.18 -23.35 -21.67
CA ALA A 440 28.21 -22.43 -22.80
C ALA A 440 28.63 -23.16 -24.09
N ASP A 441 27.95 -22.89 -25.20
CA ASP A 441 28.29 -23.45 -26.51
C ASP A 441 29.51 -22.70 -27.10
N PRO A 442 30.67 -23.37 -27.25
CA PRO A 442 31.87 -22.76 -27.82
C PRO A 442 31.74 -22.40 -29.31
N ASN A 443 30.70 -22.89 -29.98
CA ASN A 443 30.42 -22.63 -31.39
C ASN A 443 29.19 -21.72 -31.61
N SER A 444 28.70 -21.06 -30.55
CA SER A 444 27.62 -20.10 -30.66
C SER A 444 27.98 -18.97 -31.64
N GLN A 445 27.02 -18.58 -32.48
CA GLN A 445 27.18 -17.48 -33.43
C GLN A 445 26.51 -16.22 -32.90
N ASP A 446 27.15 -15.07 -33.12
CA ASP A 446 26.48 -13.79 -32.94
C ASP A 446 25.64 -13.41 -34.18
N SER A 447 25.07 -12.20 -34.18
CA SER A 447 24.26 -11.71 -35.32
C SER A 447 25.04 -11.52 -36.62
N GLU A 448 26.37 -11.39 -36.54
CA GLU A 448 27.26 -11.23 -37.70
C GLU A 448 27.79 -12.58 -38.22
N GLY A 449 27.58 -13.66 -37.47
CA GLY A 449 28.09 -15.00 -37.77
C GLY A 449 29.51 -15.23 -37.21
N SER A 450 29.96 -14.40 -36.29
CA SER A 450 31.23 -14.56 -35.57
C SER A 450 31.09 -15.59 -34.46
N VAL A 451 32.17 -16.32 -34.21
CA VAL A 451 32.27 -17.34 -33.15
C VAL A 451 33.25 -16.89 -32.07
N PRO A 452 33.14 -17.34 -30.81
CA PRO A 452 34.04 -16.93 -29.73
C PRO A 452 35.52 -17.17 -30.05
N LEU A 453 35.83 -18.24 -30.79
CA LEU A 453 37.18 -18.56 -31.23
C LEU A 453 37.76 -17.48 -32.16
N TRP A 454 36.94 -16.92 -33.05
CA TRP A 454 37.35 -15.83 -33.94
C TRP A 454 37.67 -14.56 -33.16
N GLU A 455 36.81 -14.20 -32.20
CA GLU A 455 37.03 -13.05 -31.31
C GLU A 455 38.34 -13.16 -30.51
N ALA A 456 38.65 -14.34 -29.97
CA ALA A 456 39.90 -14.57 -29.27
C ALA A 456 41.13 -14.46 -30.18
N MET A 457 41.02 -14.92 -31.43
CA MET A 457 42.10 -14.81 -32.44
C MET A 457 42.36 -13.36 -32.85
N VAL A 458 41.30 -12.60 -33.14
CA VAL A 458 41.42 -11.15 -33.46
C VAL A 458 42.00 -10.38 -32.28
N GLY A 459 41.61 -10.73 -31.05
CA GLY A 459 42.18 -10.17 -29.81
C GLY A 459 43.60 -10.65 -29.46
N LYS A 460 44.17 -11.59 -30.21
CA LYS A 460 45.47 -12.25 -29.94
C LYS A 460 45.57 -12.90 -28.56
N HIS A 461 44.46 -13.43 -28.05
CA HIS A 461 44.37 -14.08 -26.73
C HIS A 461 44.67 -15.59 -26.82
N GLY A 462 45.95 -15.94 -26.94
CA GLY A 462 46.41 -17.32 -27.19
C GLY A 462 45.94 -18.36 -26.16
N ASP A 463 45.88 -18.00 -24.87
CA ASP A 463 45.44 -18.90 -23.80
C ASP A 463 43.94 -19.23 -23.94
N VAL A 464 43.11 -18.22 -24.22
CA VAL A 464 41.68 -18.41 -24.53
C VAL A 464 41.47 -19.22 -25.81
N VAL A 465 42.27 -18.97 -26.86
CA VAL A 465 42.21 -19.77 -28.11
C VAL A 465 42.45 -21.25 -27.81
N LYS A 466 43.47 -21.56 -27.01
CA LYS A 466 43.78 -22.94 -26.61
C LYS A 466 42.63 -23.56 -25.82
N LEU A 467 42.10 -22.82 -24.85
CA LEU A 467 41.00 -23.25 -23.98
C LEU A 467 39.72 -23.53 -24.77
N LEU A 468 39.36 -22.67 -25.73
CA LEU A 468 38.20 -22.86 -26.61
C LEU A 468 38.37 -24.09 -27.52
N ILE A 469 39.55 -24.30 -28.11
CA ILE A 469 39.84 -25.47 -28.95
C ILE A 469 39.77 -26.77 -28.13
N GLU A 470 40.33 -26.77 -26.91
CA GLU A 470 40.23 -27.91 -25.98
C GLU A 470 38.78 -28.28 -25.63
N ASN A 471 37.86 -27.30 -25.68
CA ASN A 471 36.43 -27.50 -25.45
C ASN A 471 35.61 -27.67 -26.74
N GLY A 472 36.25 -27.89 -27.90
CA GLY A 472 35.57 -28.24 -29.15
C GLY A 472 35.10 -27.06 -30.00
N ALA A 473 35.67 -25.86 -29.82
CA ALA A 473 35.44 -24.73 -30.71
C ALA A 473 36.07 -24.99 -32.10
N THR A 474 35.34 -24.68 -33.17
CA THR A 474 35.82 -24.78 -34.55
C THR A 474 35.52 -23.52 -35.34
N LEU A 475 36.47 -23.07 -36.18
CA LEU A 475 36.28 -21.88 -37.04
C LEU A 475 35.23 -22.09 -38.14
N SER A 476 35.02 -23.34 -38.57
CA SER A 476 33.99 -23.71 -39.55
C SER A 476 32.57 -23.42 -39.08
N SER A 477 32.37 -23.24 -37.77
CA SER A 477 31.09 -22.85 -37.20
C SER A 477 30.77 -21.38 -37.43
N GLY A 478 31.66 -20.55 -37.97
CA GLY A 478 31.40 -19.14 -38.26
C GLY A 478 31.44 -18.79 -39.76
N ASP A 479 31.29 -17.51 -40.09
CA ASP A 479 31.42 -17.02 -41.47
C ASP A 479 32.92 -16.92 -41.88
N MET A 480 33.44 -18.02 -42.39
CA MET A 480 34.84 -18.13 -42.82
C MET A 480 35.24 -17.09 -43.88
N GLY A 481 34.30 -16.76 -44.79
CA GLY A 481 34.52 -15.74 -45.82
C GLY A 481 34.68 -14.35 -45.21
N LEU A 482 33.91 -14.03 -44.17
CA LEU A 482 34.07 -12.80 -43.38
C LEU A 482 35.42 -12.80 -42.65
N PHE A 483 35.78 -13.88 -41.96
CA PHE A 483 37.03 -13.96 -41.19
C PHE A 483 38.28 -13.76 -42.04
N ALA A 484 38.36 -14.46 -43.18
CA ALA A 484 39.47 -14.32 -44.11
C ALA A 484 39.53 -12.91 -44.75
N SER A 485 38.37 -12.31 -45.03
CA SER A 485 38.28 -10.94 -45.56
C SER A 485 38.75 -9.90 -44.53
N THR A 486 38.34 -10.03 -43.27
CA THR A 486 38.77 -9.15 -42.17
C THR A 486 40.27 -9.27 -41.91
N ALA A 487 40.84 -10.47 -41.95
CA ALA A 487 42.30 -10.66 -41.81
C ALA A 487 43.07 -9.99 -42.98
N ALA A 488 42.53 -10.08 -44.21
CA ALA A 488 43.10 -9.42 -45.39
C ALA A 488 43.00 -7.89 -45.32
N GLU A 489 41.88 -7.36 -44.83
CA GLU A 489 41.66 -5.92 -44.58
C GLU A 489 42.64 -5.36 -43.54
N GLN A 490 42.88 -6.12 -42.46
CA GLN A 490 43.86 -5.77 -41.42
C GLN A 490 45.33 -5.94 -41.86
N ASN A 491 45.58 -6.41 -43.10
CA ASN A 491 46.90 -6.77 -43.61
C ASN A 491 47.66 -7.75 -42.68
N SER A 492 46.94 -8.66 -42.03
CA SER A 492 47.51 -9.56 -41.03
C SER A 492 47.76 -10.95 -41.61
N LEU A 493 49.00 -11.19 -42.06
CA LEU A 493 49.42 -12.52 -42.51
C LEU A 493 49.33 -13.55 -41.37
N GLU A 494 49.68 -13.13 -40.14
CA GLU A 494 49.61 -13.97 -38.94
C GLU A 494 48.18 -14.51 -38.71
N LEU A 495 47.15 -13.66 -38.84
CA LEU A 495 45.76 -14.10 -38.68
C LEU A 495 45.34 -15.07 -39.80
N LEU A 496 45.80 -14.88 -41.03
CA LEU A 496 45.52 -15.81 -42.13
C LEU A 496 46.21 -17.16 -41.92
N GLU A 497 47.44 -17.18 -41.42
CA GLU A 497 48.15 -18.40 -41.03
C GLU A 497 47.43 -19.10 -39.86
N ASP A 498 46.97 -18.34 -38.86
CA ASP A 498 46.23 -18.89 -37.72
C ASP A 498 44.86 -19.47 -38.13
N ILE A 499 44.15 -18.85 -39.09
CA ILE A 499 42.90 -19.40 -39.67
C ILE A 499 43.17 -20.80 -40.26
N ILE A 500 44.23 -20.93 -41.08
CA ILE A 500 44.59 -22.19 -41.71
C ILE A 500 45.01 -23.23 -40.67
N ARG A 501 45.80 -22.83 -39.66
CA ARG A 501 46.22 -23.71 -38.57
C ARG A 501 45.01 -24.27 -37.80
N CYS A 502 43.95 -23.48 -37.68
CA CYS A 502 42.70 -23.88 -37.02
C CYS A 502 41.70 -24.55 -37.97
N GLY A 503 42.14 -24.99 -39.17
CA GLY A 503 41.35 -25.76 -40.12
C GLY A 503 40.40 -24.94 -41.00
N GLY A 504 40.59 -23.62 -41.06
CA GLY A 504 39.78 -22.72 -41.87
C GLY A 504 40.23 -22.60 -43.33
N ASP A 505 39.26 -22.45 -44.24
CA ASP A 505 39.48 -22.23 -45.67
C ASP A 505 39.43 -20.73 -46.02
N VAL A 506 40.59 -20.13 -46.26
CA VAL A 506 40.73 -18.70 -46.60
C VAL A 506 40.25 -18.33 -48.01
N THR A 507 39.85 -19.30 -48.83
CA THR A 507 39.40 -19.08 -50.21
C THR A 507 37.89 -18.87 -50.34
N VAL A 508 37.14 -19.11 -49.26
CA VAL A 508 35.68 -19.00 -49.22
C VAL A 508 35.23 -17.54 -49.42
N PRO A 509 34.23 -17.26 -50.27
CA PRO A 509 33.66 -15.93 -50.41
C PRO A 509 32.71 -15.58 -49.24
N LYS A 510 32.67 -14.30 -48.86
CA LYS A 510 31.60 -13.77 -47.98
C LYS A 510 30.26 -13.67 -48.72
N ARG A 511 29.20 -13.26 -48.01
CA ARG A 511 27.81 -13.20 -48.53
C ARG A 511 27.61 -12.36 -49.80
N ASP A 512 28.47 -11.38 -50.06
CA ASP A 512 28.46 -10.55 -51.28
C ASP A 512 29.30 -11.16 -52.43
N GLY A 513 29.74 -12.41 -52.29
CA GLY A 513 30.55 -13.11 -53.29
C GLY A 513 32.00 -12.66 -53.35
N SER A 514 32.41 -11.64 -52.61
CA SER A 514 33.80 -11.18 -52.57
C SER A 514 34.64 -12.11 -51.69
N THR A 515 35.86 -12.38 -52.13
CA THR A 515 36.82 -13.26 -51.43
C THR A 515 37.88 -12.41 -50.71
N ALA A 516 38.62 -12.99 -49.78
CA ALA A 516 39.76 -12.33 -49.14
C ALA A 516 40.76 -11.76 -50.18
N LEU A 517 40.87 -12.38 -51.36
CA LEU A 517 41.71 -11.90 -52.46
C LEU A 517 41.18 -10.59 -53.08
N HIS A 518 39.86 -10.40 -53.18
CA HIS A 518 39.28 -9.12 -53.63
C HIS A 518 39.66 -7.98 -52.67
N VAL A 519 39.55 -8.24 -51.36
CA VAL A 519 39.88 -7.27 -50.31
C VAL A 519 41.38 -6.96 -50.30
N ALA A 520 42.24 -7.98 -50.30
CA ALA A 520 43.68 -7.80 -50.34
C ALA A 520 44.17 -7.01 -51.56
N VAL A 521 43.53 -7.21 -52.72
CA VAL A 521 43.80 -6.42 -53.93
C VAL A 521 43.31 -4.99 -53.79
N CYS A 522 42.12 -4.78 -53.24
CA CYS A 522 41.56 -3.44 -53.04
C CYS A 522 42.42 -2.60 -52.09
N GLU A 523 42.96 -3.22 -51.04
CA GLU A 523 43.86 -2.57 -50.06
C GLU A 523 45.32 -2.47 -50.55
N GLY A 524 45.67 -3.10 -51.68
CA GLY A 524 47.02 -3.03 -52.25
C GLY A 524 48.07 -3.89 -51.53
N ASN A 525 47.65 -4.86 -50.72
CA ASN A 525 48.51 -5.68 -49.87
C ASN A 525 49.15 -6.84 -50.67
N ALA A 526 50.22 -6.55 -51.43
CA ALA A 526 50.86 -7.51 -52.32
C ALA A 526 51.36 -8.80 -51.63
N GLN A 527 51.76 -8.73 -50.37
CA GLN A 527 52.19 -9.89 -49.58
C GLN A 527 51.03 -10.85 -49.27
N VAL A 528 49.91 -10.30 -48.77
CA VAL A 528 48.67 -11.06 -48.52
C VAL A 528 48.11 -11.62 -49.82
N VAL A 529 48.17 -10.86 -50.92
CA VAL A 529 47.79 -11.35 -52.26
C VAL A 529 48.64 -12.56 -52.65
N ASN A 530 49.97 -12.49 -52.55
CA ASN A 530 50.82 -13.62 -52.90
C ASN A 530 50.53 -14.85 -52.04
N PHE A 531 50.32 -14.66 -50.73
CA PHE A 531 49.97 -15.73 -49.80
C PHE A 531 48.63 -16.40 -50.17
N LEU A 532 47.58 -15.62 -50.41
CA LEU A 532 46.26 -16.17 -50.80
C LEU A 532 46.33 -16.93 -52.13
N LEU A 533 47.16 -16.48 -53.09
CA LEU A 533 47.40 -17.21 -54.34
C LEU A 533 48.15 -18.53 -54.12
N GLU A 534 49.07 -18.58 -53.16
CA GLU A 534 49.74 -19.82 -52.77
C GLU A 534 48.78 -20.81 -52.10
N GLN A 535 47.77 -20.30 -51.38
CA GLN A 535 46.68 -21.10 -50.81
C GLN A 535 45.57 -21.46 -51.83
N GLY A 536 45.75 -21.13 -53.12
CA GLY A 536 44.84 -21.54 -54.19
C GLY A 536 43.65 -20.61 -54.45
N ALA A 537 43.69 -19.37 -53.97
CA ALA A 537 42.64 -18.39 -54.27
C ALA A 537 42.53 -18.11 -55.78
N ASP A 538 41.32 -18.17 -56.31
CA ASP A 538 41.03 -17.96 -57.74
C ASP A 538 41.03 -16.47 -58.11
N MET A 539 41.93 -16.09 -59.02
CA MET A 539 42.13 -14.72 -59.52
C MET A 539 41.01 -14.23 -60.44
N ASP A 540 40.21 -15.14 -61.00
CA ASP A 540 39.16 -14.85 -61.97
C ASP A 540 37.75 -15.08 -61.40
N LYS A 541 37.63 -15.42 -60.10
CA LYS A 541 36.35 -15.54 -59.40
C LYS A 541 35.68 -14.15 -59.31
N PRO A 542 34.47 -13.95 -59.88
CA PRO A 542 33.79 -12.66 -59.76
C PRO A 542 33.02 -12.53 -58.44
N ASP A 543 33.01 -11.32 -57.87
CA ASP A 543 32.10 -10.93 -56.78
C ASP A 543 30.65 -10.67 -57.27
N CYS A 544 29.75 -10.25 -56.37
CA CYS A 544 28.36 -9.93 -56.74
C CYS A 544 28.22 -8.75 -57.72
N TYR A 545 29.25 -7.93 -57.90
CA TYR A 545 29.31 -6.84 -58.87
C TYR A 545 29.90 -7.28 -60.21
N GLY A 546 30.29 -8.55 -60.35
CA GLY A 546 30.96 -9.08 -61.53
C GLY A 546 32.42 -8.65 -61.65
N CYS A 547 32.99 -8.05 -60.61
CA CYS A 547 34.39 -7.65 -60.56
C CYS A 547 35.22 -8.86 -60.14
N THR A 548 36.26 -9.17 -60.92
CA THR A 548 37.27 -10.16 -60.53
C THR A 548 38.41 -9.47 -59.79
N PRO A 549 39.18 -10.17 -58.92
CA PRO A 549 40.37 -9.61 -58.28
C PRO A 549 41.35 -9.03 -59.30
N ARG A 550 41.46 -9.65 -60.47
CA ARG A 550 42.26 -9.15 -61.60
C ARG A 550 41.74 -7.81 -62.14
N ASN A 551 40.44 -7.69 -62.39
CA ASN A 551 39.83 -6.44 -62.84
C ASN A 551 40.01 -5.33 -61.79
N LEU A 552 39.92 -5.68 -60.50
CA LEU A 552 40.15 -4.74 -59.40
C LEU A 552 41.61 -4.25 -59.34
N ALA A 553 42.59 -5.14 -59.52
CA ALA A 553 44.00 -4.75 -59.61
C ALA A 553 44.24 -3.80 -60.79
N ASP A 554 43.53 -4.01 -61.90
CA ASP A 554 43.59 -3.16 -63.08
C ASP A 554 43.03 -1.76 -62.84
N GLN A 555 41.85 -1.68 -62.21
CA GLN A 555 41.18 -0.44 -61.87
C GLN A 555 41.93 0.37 -60.80
N LYS A 556 42.53 -0.30 -59.80
CA LYS A 556 43.24 0.36 -58.69
C LYS A 556 44.70 0.71 -59.01
N GLY A 557 45.26 0.18 -60.09
CA GLY A 557 46.60 0.56 -60.57
C GLY A 557 47.78 -0.04 -59.79
N HIS A 558 47.57 -1.13 -59.03
CA HIS A 558 48.61 -1.75 -58.21
C HIS A 558 49.60 -2.57 -59.05
N ALA A 559 50.66 -1.93 -59.58
CA ALA A 559 51.63 -2.54 -60.49
C ALA A 559 52.29 -3.84 -59.95
N MET A 560 52.58 -3.91 -58.64
CA MET A 560 53.17 -5.09 -58.01
C MET A 560 52.22 -6.30 -58.01
N ILE A 561 50.92 -6.06 -57.77
CA ILE A 561 49.89 -7.10 -57.76
C ILE A 561 49.62 -7.61 -59.18
N LYS A 562 49.61 -6.71 -60.17
CA LYS A 562 49.51 -7.10 -61.60
C LYS A 562 50.64 -8.03 -62.01
N ALA A 563 51.88 -7.69 -61.63
CA ALA A 563 53.04 -8.53 -61.90
C ALA A 563 52.94 -9.92 -61.23
N LEU A 564 52.39 -10.00 -60.01
CA LEU A 564 52.14 -11.27 -59.32
C LEU A 564 51.12 -12.15 -60.06
N PHE A 565 50.01 -11.56 -60.53
CA PHE A 565 49.00 -12.27 -61.32
C PHE A 565 49.56 -12.77 -62.67
N GLU A 566 50.39 -11.97 -63.35
CA GLU A 566 51.07 -12.38 -64.59
C GLU A 566 52.08 -13.52 -64.34
N ALA A 567 52.84 -13.47 -63.24
CA ALA A 567 53.82 -14.49 -62.88
C ALA A 567 53.17 -15.85 -62.55
N LYS A 568 52.05 -15.87 -61.80
CA LYS A 568 51.32 -17.11 -61.49
C LYS A 568 50.65 -17.73 -62.71
N ARG A 569 50.21 -16.92 -63.68
CA ARG A 569 49.66 -17.40 -64.96
C ARG A 569 50.70 -18.15 -65.80
N ALA A 570 51.96 -17.73 -65.78
CA ALA A 570 53.04 -18.40 -66.50
C ALA A 570 53.35 -19.81 -65.93
N GLN A 571 53.11 -20.03 -64.63
CA GLN A 571 53.34 -21.32 -63.95
C GLN A 571 52.24 -22.36 -64.23
N ASN A 572 50.98 -21.94 -64.39
CA ASN A 572 49.86 -22.86 -64.68
C ASN A 572 49.88 -23.44 -66.11
N ILE A 573 50.65 -22.84 -67.04
CA ILE A 573 50.77 -23.32 -68.43
C ILE A 573 51.75 -24.50 -68.55
N THR A 574 52.60 -24.75 -67.56
CA THR A 574 53.71 -25.72 -67.67
C THR A 574 53.41 -27.13 -67.13
N CYS A 575 52.24 -27.37 -66.49
CA CYS A 575 51.95 -28.67 -65.85
C CYS A 575 50.78 -29.48 -66.45
N MET A 576 50.21 -29.07 -67.59
CA MET A 576 49.19 -29.88 -68.28
C MET A 576 49.80 -30.83 -69.32
N SER A 577 50.21 -32.02 -68.88
CA SER A 577 50.25 -33.17 -69.79
C SER A 577 49.87 -34.45 -69.06
N VAL A 578 49.01 -35.25 -69.71
CA VAL A 578 48.49 -36.59 -69.34
C VAL A 578 47.30 -36.53 -68.36
N SER A 579 46.05 -36.94 -68.64
CA SER A 579 45.42 -37.66 -69.76
C SER A 579 43.88 -37.52 -69.67
N THR A 580 43.20 -37.67 -70.82
CA THR A 580 41.74 -37.72 -71.11
C THR A 580 41.08 -39.06 -70.70
N PRO A 581 39.79 -39.36 -71.03
CA PRO A 581 38.49 -38.68 -70.80
C PRO A 581 37.40 -39.64 -70.22
N VAL A 582 36.11 -39.26 -70.10
CA VAL A 582 34.91 -39.88 -70.77
C VAL A 582 33.54 -39.31 -70.24
N SER A 583 32.69 -38.91 -71.20
CA SER A 583 31.20 -38.88 -71.33
C SER A 583 30.26 -37.82 -70.72
N ASP A 584 29.58 -37.14 -71.66
CA ASP A 584 28.34 -36.35 -71.64
C ASP A 584 27.04 -37.13 -71.32
N LEU A 585 25.97 -36.48 -70.81
CA LEU A 585 24.69 -36.20 -71.54
C LEU A 585 23.54 -35.60 -70.67
N VAL A 586 23.07 -34.41 -71.09
CA VAL A 586 21.71 -33.80 -71.18
C VAL A 586 20.48 -34.34 -70.39
N GLY A 587 19.93 -33.47 -69.51
CA GLY A 587 18.56 -32.91 -69.34
C GLY A 587 17.23 -33.69 -69.52
N ARG A 588 16.20 -33.37 -68.69
CA ARG A 588 14.81 -32.99 -69.09
C ARG A 588 13.81 -32.83 -67.92
N ARG A 589 12.85 -31.89 -68.10
CA ARG A 589 11.53 -31.81 -67.43
C ARG A 589 10.45 -32.61 -68.22
N SER A 590 9.35 -32.96 -67.55
CA SER A 590 7.98 -33.21 -68.08
C SER A 590 7.05 -33.32 -66.85
N GLY A 591 5.80 -32.84 -66.74
CA GLY A 591 4.78 -32.33 -67.67
C GLY A 591 3.40 -32.81 -67.16
N GLU A 592 2.49 -31.87 -66.87
CA GLU A 592 1.02 -32.01 -66.64
C GLU A 592 0.26 -32.65 -67.83
N PRO A 593 -1.05 -33.06 -67.78
CA PRO A 593 -2.24 -32.16 -67.95
C PRO A 593 -3.56 -32.71 -67.27
N ALA A 594 -4.79 -32.17 -67.31
CA ALA A 594 -5.51 -31.23 -68.18
C ALA A 594 -6.78 -30.66 -67.49
N ILE A 595 -7.27 -29.53 -68.02
CA ILE A 595 -8.48 -28.72 -67.66
C ILE A 595 -9.73 -29.22 -68.46
N PRO A 596 -11.01 -28.76 -68.25
CA PRO A 596 -11.47 -27.40 -68.61
C PRO A 596 -12.56 -26.73 -67.71
N LEU A 597 -12.60 -25.39 -67.83
CA LEU A 597 -13.52 -24.33 -67.35
C LEU A 597 -15.02 -24.51 -67.77
N PRO A 598 -16.02 -23.71 -67.30
CA PRO A 598 -16.04 -22.24 -67.28
C PRO A 598 -16.83 -21.49 -66.15
N GLN A 599 -16.89 -20.17 -66.33
CA GLN A 599 -17.08 -19.03 -65.41
C GLN A 599 -18.54 -18.63 -65.02
N LEU A 600 -18.58 -17.71 -64.03
CA LEU A 600 -19.48 -16.53 -63.86
C LEU A 600 -20.92 -16.77 -63.34
N THR A 601 -21.25 -16.27 -62.13
CA THR A 601 -22.11 -15.09 -61.86
C THR A 601 -22.62 -15.00 -60.40
N VAL A 602 -22.96 -13.76 -60.04
CA VAL A 602 -23.41 -13.18 -58.76
C VAL A 602 -24.87 -13.52 -58.42
N GLY A 603 -25.24 -13.64 -57.13
CA GLY A 603 -26.65 -13.48 -56.71
C GLY A 603 -27.06 -14.01 -55.33
N ASN A 604 -27.34 -13.08 -54.41
CA ASN A 604 -28.09 -13.08 -53.15
C ASN A 604 -28.93 -14.28 -52.65
N SER A 605 -28.80 -14.45 -51.31
CA SER A 605 -29.86 -14.55 -50.27
C SER A 605 -30.36 -15.91 -49.73
N THR A 606 -30.47 -15.88 -48.38
CA THR A 606 -31.28 -16.66 -47.42
C THR A 606 -30.92 -18.10 -47.07
N GLY A 607 -30.61 -18.30 -45.77
CA GLY A 607 -31.26 -19.35 -44.97
C GLY A 607 -30.37 -20.43 -44.35
N GLU A 608 -30.13 -20.28 -43.04
CA GLU A 608 -30.01 -21.34 -42.01
C GLU A 608 -28.71 -22.15 -41.84
N GLY A 609 -28.23 -22.15 -40.59
CA GLY A 609 -27.63 -23.35 -39.96
C GLY A 609 -26.20 -23.23 -39.42
N SER A 610 -26.06 -23.29 -38.09
CA SER A 610 -24.90 -23.72 -37.28
C SER A 610 -23.69 -22.80 -37.04
N ASP A 611 -23.78 -22.00 -35.95
CA ASP A 611 -22.95 -22.02 -34.71
C ASP A 611 -21.56 -22.70 -34.66
N PRO A 612 -20.64 -22.22 -33.79
CA PRO A 612 -19.61 -21.28 -34.23
C PRO A 612 -18.17 -21.62 -33.80
N MET A 613 -17.23 -20.92 -34.43
CA MET A 613 -15.81 -20.90 -34.13
C MET A 613 -15.48 -19.90 -33.00
N ARG A 614 -14.40 -20.21 -32.27
CA ARG A 614 -13.98 -19.60 -31.01
C ARG A 614 -12.98 -18.45 -31.21
N LYS A 615 -13.07 -17.46 -30.29
CA LYS A 615 -12.16 -16.35 -29.92
C LYS A 615 -12.45 -14.98 -30.56
N THR A 616 -12.67 -13.97 -29.71
CA THR A 616 -11.80 -12.77 -29.54
C THR A 616 -12.26 -11.92 -28.33
N ASN A 617 -11.39 -11.01 -27.92
CA ASN A 617 -11.32 -10.29 -26.65
C ASN A 617 -12.05 -8.92 -26.63
N PHE A 618 -12.11 -8.35 -25.42
CA PHE A 618 -12.18 -6.93 -25.01
C PHE A 618 -13.51 -6.15 -25.16
N HIS A 619 -14.13 -5.86 -24.01
CA HIS A 619 -14.15 -4.55 -23.32
C HIS A 619 -15.30 -4.57 -22.31
N ASN A 620 -15.12 -4.01 -21.11
CA ASN A 620 -16.17 -3.24 -20.45
C ASN A 620 -15.59 -2.46 -19.27
N SER A 621 -15.44 -1.17 -19.52
CA SER A 621 -15.30 -0.13 -18.51
C SER A 621 -16.70 0.34 -18.12
N LEU A 622 -16.88 0.60 -16.82
CA LEU A 622 -17.57 1.79 -16.30
C LEU A 622 -19.05 2.00 -16.67
N LEU A 623 -19.97 1.29 -16.01
CA LEU A 623 -21.22 1.81 -15.40
C LEU A 623 -22.07 0.62 -14.89
N GLY A 624 -22.26 0.49 -13.58
CA GLY A 624 -23.06 -0.59 -13.02
C GLY A 624 -23.14 -0.65 -11.50
N ILE A 625 -23.10 0.51 -10.85
CA ILE A 625 -23.54 0.67 -9.45
C ILE A 625 -24.82 1.49 -9.51
N ILE A 626 -25.79 1.11 -8.67
CA ILE A 626 -27.13 1.72 -8.45
C ILE A 626 -28.25 1.11 -9.33
N SER A 627 -28.87 0.03 -8.86
CA SER A 627 -30.35 -0.10 -8.85
C SER A 627 -30.79 -1.35 -8.09
N ALA A 628 -31.24 -1.20 -6.85
CA ALA A 628 -32.24 -2.07 -6.19
C ALA A 628 -32.57 -1.50 -4.80
N ALA A 629 -33.20 -0.32 -4.79
CA ALA A 629 -34.02 0.11 -3.67
C ALA A 629 -35.50 -0.12 -4.07
N HIS A 630 -36.28 -0.65 -3.13
CA HIS A 630 -37.74 -0.79 -3.14
C HIS A 630 -38.40 -1.83 -4.08
N VAL A 631 -38.80 -2.97 -3.51
CA VAL A 631 -40.19 -3.47 -3.62
C VAL A 631 -40.66 -3.97 -2.24
N ASN A 632 -41.91 -3.68 -1.95
CA ASN A 632 -42.60 -3.71 -0.65
C ASN A 632 -43.34 -5.05 -0.41
N ARG A 633 -43.41 -5.41 0.88
CA ARG A 633 -44.45 -6.15 1.66
C ARG A 633 -45.47 -7.13 1.04
N GLN A 634 -45.59 -8.25 1.80
CA GLN A 634 -46.80 -8.95 2.34
C GLN A 634 -47.34 -10.24 1.66
N SER A 635 -47.31 -11.33 2.47
CA SER A 635 -48.31 -12.42 2.71
C SER A 635 -48.84 -13.24 1.52
N GLU A 636 -49.05 -14.56 1.49
CA GLU A 636 -49.21 -15.69 2.41
C GLU A 636 -48.73 -16.95 1.62
N GLY A 637 -48.23 -18.03 2.20
CA GLY A 637 -49.05 -19.16 2.65
C GLY A 637 -48.75 -20.46 1.89
N GLY A 638 -48.13 -21.44 2.57
CA GLY A 638 -48.37 -22.89 2.39
C GLY A 638 -47.69 -23.67 1.24
N ILE A 639 -46.83 -24.63 1.64
CA ILE A 639 -46.93 -26.11 1.44
C ILE A 639 -45.57 -26.79 1.15
N LEU A 640 -45.09 -27.48 2.20
CA LEU A 640 -44.43 -28.81 2.32
C LEU A 640 -43.47 -29.38 1.24
N SER A 641 -42.25 -29.75 1.69
CA SER A 641 -41.77 -31.14 1.91
C SER A 641 -40.24 -31.11 2.18
N SER A 642 -39.77 -31.35 3.41
CA SER A 642 -39.53 -32.63 4.12
C SER A 642 -38.32 -33.44 3.63
N VAL A 643 -37.25 -33.46 4.43
CA VAL A 643 -36.40 -34.61 4.89
C VAL A 643 -35.39 -33.94 5.85
N GLY A 644 -35.04 -34.36 7.06
CA GLY A 644 -35.35 -35.50 7.91
C GLY A 644 -34.47 -35.31 9.16
N VAL A 645 -35.11 -35.22 10.33
CA VAL A 645 -34.47 -35.08 11.65
C VAL A 645 -34.28 -36.49 12.25
N PRO A 646 -33.35 -36.67 13.19
CA PRO A 646 -33.71 -37.41 14.41
C PRO A 646 -33.65 -36.51 15.65
N ARG A 647 -34.78 -36.57 16.37
CA ARG A 647 -35.07 -36.00 17.70
C ARG A 647 -34.33 -36.83 18.75
N SER A 648 -33.91 -36.28 19.88
CA SER A 648 -34.72 -36.08 21.11
C SER A 648 -33.81 -35.36 22.14
N ALA A 649 -34.21 -34.52 23.08
CA ALA A 649 -35.50 -34.22 23.71
C ALA A 649 -35.47 -32.80 24.32
N ALA A 650 -36.63 -32.22 24.58
CA ALA A 650 -36.78 -30.91 25.22
C ALA A 650 -37.72 -30.99 26.45
N VAL A 651 -37.33 -30.32 27.55
CA VAL A 651 -38.19 -29.54 28.49
C VAL A 651 -38.98 -30.40 29.52
N LEU A 652 -38.82 -30.31 30.86
CA LEU A 652 -38.89 -29.17 31.81
C LEU A 652 -38.14 -29.46 33.14
N GLY A 653 -37.56 -28.42 33.77
CA GLY A 653 -37.49 -28.30 35.25
C GLY A 653 -36.16 -27.88 35.89
N GLY A 654 -35.97 -26.58 36.14
CA GLY A 654 -35.15 -26.03 37.25
C GLY A 654 -33.63 -25.87 37.03
N SER A 655 -33.19 -24.68 36.58
CA SER A 655 -31.77 -24.30 36.62
C SER A 655 -31.47 -23.49 37.89
N SER A 656 -30.68 -24.11 38.77
CA SER A 656 -29.86 -23.48 39.81
C SER A 656 -28.41 -23.90 39.55
N GLY A 657 -27.50 -22.92 39.49
CA GLY A 657 -26.06 -23.10 39.74
C GLY A 657 -25.20 -23.75 38.65
N HIS A 658 -24.25 -22.99 38.09
CA HIS A 658 -22.81 -23.20 38.32
C HIS A 658 -21.99 -22.11 37.59
N ASN A 659 -21.65 -21.04 38.33
CA ASN A 659 -20.55 -20.14 37.99
C ASN A 659 -19.23 -20.88 38.27
N ALA A 660 -18.27 -20.80 37.34
CA ALA A 660 -16.89 -21.17 37.60
C ALA A 660 -16.31 -20.24 38.69
N PHE A 661 -15.89 -20.82 39.81
CA PHE A 661 -15.27 -20.07 40.92
C PHE A 661 -13.88 -19.57 40.50
N LEU A 662 -13.74 -18.26 40.27
CA LEU A 662 -12.44 -17.60 40.13
C LEU A 662 -11.60 -17.87 41.40
N ARG A 663 -10.32 -18.19 41.25
CA ARG A 663 -9.36 -18.47 42.33
C ARG A 663 -8.21 -17.47 42.26
N VAL A 664 -7.88 -16.89 43.40
CA VAL A 664 -6.83 -15.88 43.54
C VAL A 664 -5.79 -16.34 44.56
N THR A 665 -4.56 -15.89 44.38
CA THR A 665 -3.48 -16.13 45.33
C THR A 665 -3.36 -14.93 46.25
N ILE A 666 -3.43 -15.14 47.57
CA ILE A 666 -3.26 -14.09 48.56
C ILE A 666 -1.96 -14.30 49.34
N SER A 667 -1.27 -13.21 49.68
CA SER A 667 -0.10 -13.22 50.57
C SER A 667 -0.11 -12.03 51.52
N CYS A 668 0.61 -12.17 52.64
CA CYS A 668 0.82 -11.10 53.60
C CYS A 668 2.34 -10.90 53.80
N PRO A 669 2.88 -9.69 53.58
CA PRO A 669 4.29 -9.38 53.77
C PRO A 669 4.63 -9.06 55.23
N GLU A 670 3.65 -8.68 56.06
CA GLU A 670 3.84 -8.27 57.46
C GLU A 670 4.13 -9.44 58.42
N LYS A 671 3.88 -10.70 58.01
CA LYS A 671 4.18 -11.89 58.80
C LYS A 671 5.32 -12.67 58.15
N ALA A 672 6.35 -13.00 58.92
CA ALA A 672 7.57 -13.70 58.50
C ALA A 672 7.37 -15.08 57.84
N ASN A 673 6.13 -15.57 57.74
CA ASN A 673 5.76 -16.79 56.99
C ASN A 673 4.89 -16.38 55.79
N SER A 674 5.53 -15.81 54.77
CA SER A 674 4.93 -15.28 53.53
C SER A 674 4.50 -16.39 52.55
N ALA A 675 3.82 -17.42 53.04
CA ALA A 675 3.30 -18.50 52.20
C ALA A 675 2.10 -17.97 51.38
N ARG A 676 2.26 -17.95 50.06
CA ARG A 676 1.18 -17.67 49.09
C ARG A 676 0.06 -18.72 49.27
N ARG A 677 -1.18 -18.28 49.43
CA ARG A 677 -2.34 -19.18 49.63
C ARG A 677 -3.37 -18.97 48.53
N LEU A 678 -3.80 -20.06 47.91
CA LEU A 678 -4.89 -20.04 46.93
C LEU A 678 -6.25 -20.02 47.64
N VAL A 679 -7.13 -19.11 47.21
CA VAL A 679 -8.46 -18.88 47.79
C VAL A 679 -9.46 -18.60 46.66
N PRO A 680 -10.71 -19.10 46.72
CA PRO A 680 -11.75 -18.66 45.80
C PRO A 680 -12.06 -17.17 46.00
N LEU A 681 -12.22 -16.41 44.92
CA LEU A 681 -12.55 -15.00 44.99
C LEU A 681 -14.00 -14.82 45.49
N PRO A 682 -14.22 -14.18 46.65
CA PRO A 682 -15.56 -13.92 47.16
C PRO A 682 -16.25 -12.78 46.38
N CYS A 683 -17.55 -12.62 46.62
CA CYS A 683 -18.37 -11.61 45.94
C CYS A 683 -18.12 -10.17 46.44
N SER A 684 -17.32 -9.98 47.49
CA SER A 684 -17.00 -8.67 48.06
C SER A 684 -15.57 -8.59 48.62
N LEU A 685 -14.97 -7.39 48.58
CA LEU A 685 -13.63 -7.16 49.12
C LEU A 685 -13.57 -7.36 50.65
N ARG A 686 -14.68 -7.08 51.35
CA ARG A 686 -14.79 -7.25 52.80
C ARG A 686 -14.64 -8.71 53.22
N GLU A 687 -15.31 -9.59 52.49
CA GLU A 687 -15.21 -11.04 52.68
C GLU A 687 -13.80 -11.56 52.33
N LEU A 688 -13.12 -10.95 51.34
CA LEU A 688 -11.73 -11.28 51.02
C LEU A 688 -10.76 -10.89 52.17
N LEU A 689 -10.98 -9.74 52.80
CA LEU A 689 -10.22 -9.30 53.98
C LEU A 689 -10.49 -10.20 55.19
N ASP A 690 -11.73 -10.67 55.38
CA ASP A 690 -12.08 -11.62 56.44
C ASP A 690 -11.42 -12.99 56.21
N ILE A 691 -11.37 -13.49 54.97
CA ILE A 691 -10.61 -14.72 54.65
C ILE A 691 -9.11 -14.51 54.90
N GLY A 692 -8.59 -13.31 54.58
CA GLY A 692 -7.23 -12.91 54.93
C GLY A 692 -6.98 -12.96 56.45
N ARG A 693 -7.94 -12.47 57.24
CA ARG A 693 -7.90 -12.50 58.70
C ARG A 693 -7.85 -13.91 59.23
N ASP A 694 -8.72 -14.79 58.75
CA ASP A 694 -8.78 -16.18 59.23
C ASP A 694 -7.55 -16.99 58.81
N LYS A 695 -7.03 -16.77 57.60
CA LYS A 695 -5.89 -17.54 57.08
C LYS A 695 -4.55 -17.08 57.62
N PHE A 696 -4.36 -15.78 57.83
CA PHE A 696 -3.07 -15.21 58.25
C PHE A 696 -3.08 -14.70 59.69
N GLY A 697 -4.23 -14.64 60.36
CA GLY A 697 -4.36 -14.28 61.78
C GLY A 697 -3.92 -12.84 62.07
N PHE A 698 -4.25 -11.90 61.18
CA PHE A 698 -4.04 -10.45 61.35
C PHE A 698 -5.25 -9.69 60.76
N LEU A 699 -5.40 -8.39 61.04
CA LEU A 699 -6.52 -7.58 60.53
C LEU A 699 -6.08 -6.79 59.29
N PRO A 700 -6.18 -7.32 58.06
CA PRO A 700 -5.91 -6.54 56.86
C PRO A 700 -7.00 -5.49 56.67
N THR A 701 -6.59 -4.27 56.31
CA THR A 701 -7.49 -3.17 55.98
C THR A 701 -7.52 -2.88 54.48
N LYS A 702 -6.46 -3.27 53.76
CA LYS A 702 -6.27 -2.97 52.33
C LYS A 702 -5.88 -4.20 51.52
N VAL A 703 -6.29 -4.20 50.26
CA VAL A 703 -5.91 -5.18 49.25
C VAL A 703 -5.07 -4.48 48.19
N LEU A 704 -3.84 -4.92 47.99
CA LEU A 704 -2.94 -4.41 46.96
C LEU A 704 -2.74 -5.47 45.86
N ALA A 705 -2.50 -5.03 44.63
CA ALA A 705 -1.93 -5.88 43.59
C ALA A 705 -0.45 -6.18 43.86
N GLU A 706 0.15 -7.18 43.20
CA GLU A 706 1.58 -7.50 43.31
C GLU A 706 2.50 -6.29 43.04
N GLY A 707 2.04 -5.32 42.23
CA GLY A 707 2.74 -4.06 41.95
C GLY A 707 2.50 -2.91 42.96
N GLY A 708 1.84 -3.16 44.09
CA GLY A 708 1.61 -2.17 45.16
C GLY A 708 0.45 -1.20 44.94
N ALA A 709 -0.36 -1.38 43.89
CA ALA A 709 -1.56 -0.58 43.63
C ALA A 709 -2.73 -1.05 44.50
N GLU A 710 -3.44 -0.13 45.16
CA GLU A 710 -4.63 -0.42 45.97
C GLU A 710 -5.83 -0.79 45.09
N ILE A 711 -6.54 -1.86 45.48
CA ILE A 711 -7.71 -2.40 44.76
C ILE A 711 -8.97 -2.07 45.54
N ASP A 712 -9.77 -1.15 44.99
CA ASP A 712 -11.00 -0.67 45.64
C ASP A 712 -12.27 -1.46 45.25
N ASP A 713 -12.23 -2.23 44.15
CA ASP A 713 -13.39 -3.01 43.66
C ASP A 713 -12.99 -4.45 43.27
N VAL A 714 -13.73 -5.42 43.80
CA VAL A 714 -13.52 -6.86 43.56
C VAL A 714 -13.71 -7.24 42.09
N LYS A 715 -14.46 -6.45 41.31
CA LYS A 715 -14.68 -6.69 39.86
C LYS A 715 -13.43 -6.53 39.00
N VAL A 716 -12.40 -5.86 39.52
CA VAL A 716 -11.13 -5.65 38.83
C VAL A 716 -10.26 -6.92 38.88
N ILE A 717 -10.52 -7.81 39.84
CA ILE A 717 -9.72 -9.00 40.09
C ILE A 717 -10.10 -10.12 39.11
N ARG A 718 -9.10 -10.77 38.53
CA ARG A 718 -9.22 -11.88 37.56
C ARG A 718 -8.74 -13.20 38.17
N ASP A 719 -9.02 -14.30 37.47
CA ASP A 719 -8.55 -15.62 37.86
C ASP A 719 -7.03 -15.69 37.83
N GLY A 720 -6.42 -16.21 38.90
CA GLY A 720 -4.97 -16.34 39.02
C GLY A 720 -4.23 -15.10 39.54
N ASP A 721 -4.93 -13.98 39.79
CA ASP A 721 -4.30 -12.76 40.31
C ASP A 721 -3.64 -12.99 41.68
N HIS A 722 -2.50 -12.31 41.89
CA HIS A 722 -1.81 -12.28 43.17
C HIS A 722 -2.12 -10.97 43.92
N LEU A 723 -2.77 -11.12 45.06
CA LEU A 723 -3.19 -10.04 45.94
C LEU A 723 -2.35 -10.03 47.23
N VAL A 724 -1.95 -8.83 47.64
CA VAL A 724 -1.16 -8.59 48.84
C VAL A 724 -2.05 -7.90 49.87
N LEU A 725 -2.30 -8.55 50.99
CA LEU A 725 -3.12 -8.02 52.07
C LEU A 725 -2.24 -7.32 53.10
N VAL A 726 -2.53 -6.05 53.40
CA VAL A 726 -1.74 -5.20 54.30
C VAL A 726 -2.64 -4.45 55.28
N SER A 727 -2.05 -3.97 56.38
CA SER A 727 -2.67 -3.07 57.34
C SER A 727 -2.39 -1.59 56.99
N ASP A 728 -3.17 -0.66 57.54
CA ASP A 728 -2.97 0.79 57.32
C ASP A 728 -1.63 1.31 57.86
N ALA A 729 -0.94 0.53 58.71
CA ALA A 729 0.37 0.86 59.24
C ALA A 729 1.54 0.50 58.30
N TRP A 730 1.27 -0.17 57.17
CA TRP A 730 2.29 -0.62 56.23
C TRP A 730 2.78 0.52 55.32
N THR A 731 3.94 1.09 55.65
CA THR A 731 4.70 1.98 54.76
C THR A 731 5.68 1.12 53.96
N GLY A 732 5.46 0.96 52.65
CA GLY A 732 6.10 -0.01 51.76
C GLY A 732 7.63 0.02 51.56
N GLU A 733 8.41 0.27 52.61
CA GLU A 733 9.87 0.14 52.62
C GLU A 733 10.27 -1.19 53.27
N GLY A 734 10.55 -2.18 52.42
CA GLY A 734 11.05 -3.49 52.80
C GLY A 734 11.90 -4.11 51.71
N SER A 735 13.18 -3.71 51.67
CA SER A 735 14.32 -4.34 50.99
C SER A 735 14.59 -4.04 49.51
N SER A 736 15.41 -3.02 49.26
CA SER A 736 16.57 -3.14 48.35
C SER A 736 17.60 -2.03 48.58
N LYS A 737 18.44 -2.20 49.60
CA LYS A 737 19.83 -1.72 49.72
C LYS A 737 20.57 -2.75 50.58
N GLN A 738 21.28 -3.68 49.94
CA GLN A 738 22.75 -3.76 49.85
C GLN A 738 23.45 -3.90 51.21
N ASP A 739 24.12 -5.03 51.44
CA ASP A 739 25.57 -5.09 51.69
C ASP A 739 26.09 -6.53 51.60
N GLY A 740 27.31 -6.66 51.08
CA GLY A 740 27.94 -7.92 50.71
C GLY A 740 28.66 -8.66 51.84
N ALA A 741 28.83 -9.96 51.60
CA ALA A 741 30.00 -10.76 51.93
C ALA A 741 30.14 -11.83 50.84
#